data_AF-A0A925EVM0-F1
#
_entry.id   AF-A0A925EVM0-F1
#
_cell.length_a   1.000
_cell.length_b   1.000
_cell.length_c   1.000
_cell.angle_alpha   90.00
_cell.angle_beta   90.00
_cell.angle_gamma   90.00
#
_symmetry.space_group_name_H-M   'P 1'
#
loop_
_entity.id
_entity.type
_entity.pdbx_description
1 polymer ?
#
loop_
_entity_poly.entity_id
_entity_poly.type
_entity_poly.pdbx_seq_one_letter_code
_entity_poly.pdbx_strand_id
1 'polypeptide(L)'
;MNQQRSLILFLLLLPASFLSGQDLYENNFVRYSTAEGLSHNTVTGLAQDHTGYIWLATASGLNRYDGNRFVQFHSNNDSLSLPAEELAGMAWLDQHRLAIYATGLHIINTQTGETRNLFIPYHDRQYQYKFNMVERAMGDDKGNIFILSRSGFYHYDKTYQLVSRFDYYSEEEVPVTHFFFGRELFELDSRRLLIVSIEGLYLYDKEKKQIKKMDAADCPALAGFLHYPGTYYTFLQQKPGHFFILKSESDSLFYINVIENKKVVSRLPFIPGKLEFHFRSRLIPVSNTLLYITGHSSGFYKMRFYPQSGIIKFYPEKYCRSYLCNAMLNDKDNNLWIATNKGLLRHDPGNRQVQVAVLPVGIVDSFPNIRFDDIAVSADKIYAGTRGFGGVLLFDKKTFHFEKQILEKYNQNSNSISAIVPADSSTLLLGTAGPLWLLDLAGKRKKKILPPGWNERGDWTSDLYKDSKGNIWISAYHIYRYNPIAKSFALIPTHQRLLSAPFALSEDKSGHMWMAGHGLARYNTVLDSFDVFLDSFPYIKMPDKQVSAFVIDQQNRIWFNSNNNGLTAYDIDRRSFRHFTRSEGLPDENIASMIIVGHKLWIAYYSGIACIDLQTFQIVSFGKEDGFPVMPVVKGARFFYDNALQQLYLGFSNAIVRFNPYDILQVKSPPHVFIESLVINGQKNIFLPEQHITTSWRDNEIMITIGSISFSSGHSQGFAYRILKNETTPWQQLGSQPLFSISSLSSGTHRIQVKSFSLNNHWPPQIKEITITILPPFWKKEWFGVLITLLGLMLVYLLIRWRTGAARKNEMEKTHIQQLKADDYKNQFELEQISNYFSSSLAGKKTEEEVLWDVTDNLIGRMNYVDCMIYLWNEDNTKMIQKAAYGPKGKPEYIKAQVFDVFPGQGIVGHVLQSCQPILVNDTRTDSRYRMDEAFRLSEICVPIIHNNELLGIIDSEHHLPGYFTERDIKILTTIATLIGNKLKQIESEQSLEAKRKELEGTNQQLAEAKLSALQAQMNPHFIFNALNSIKRMILDGENEKASRYLSKFASMIRMTLNHSKDTFVTLDENLQYLKAYLEMEQLRFDNSFEWSISTGENIDAEETAFPSLMIQPLVENAIWHGLMQVEGDKKIQIGFARYHNRITCTIEDNGIGIRQSEKLKKTNKPPHQSMGLENLYKRIKILNEKYGIDCRLAVTDLQQDDENKRGTLVLLSFNIICK
;
A
#
# COMPACT_ATOMS: atom_id res chain seq x y z
N MET A 1 62.42 -36.46 22.01
CA MET A 1 61.96 -35.06 22.25
C MET A 1 62.33 -34.05 21.15
N ASN A 2 63.17 -34.35 20.15
CA ASN A 2 63.48 -33.41 19.05
C ASN A 2 62.67 -33.62 17.74
N GLN A 3 61.92 -34.72 17.56
CA GLN A 3 61.09 -34.90 16.36
C GLN A 3 59.68 -34.28 16.46
N GLN A 4 59.15 -34.06 17.67
CA GLN A 4 57.85 -33.39 17.84
C GLN A 4 57.91 -31.87 17.64
N ARG A 5 59.07 -31.23 17.83
CA ARG A 5 59.22 -29.77 17.61
C ARG A 5 59.33 -29.40 16.13
N SER A 6 59.95 -30.22 15.29
CA SER A 6 60.01 -29.97 13.84
C SER A 6 58.68 -30.25 13.14
N LEU A 7 57.88 -31.21 13.62
CA LEU A 7 56.55 -31.49 13.05
C LEU A 7 55.55 -30.37 13.38
N ILE A 8 55.61 -29.78 14.59
CA ILE A 8 54.77 -28.65 14.98
C ILE A 8 55.19 -27.37 14.24
N LEU A 9 56.48 -27.18 13.95
CA LEU A 9 56.94 -26.04 13.14
C LEU A 9 56.54 -26.14 11.66
N PHE A 10 56.47 -27.37 11.10
CA PHE A 10 56.03 -27.59 9.72
C PHE A 10 54.49 -27.54 9.58
N LEU A 11 53.75 -27.96 10.60
CA LEU A 11 52.28 -27.80 10.68
C LEU A 11 51.82 -26.37 10.98
N LEU A 12 52.68 -25.52 11.56
CA LEU A 12 52.39 -24.09 11.76
C LEU A 12 52.77 -23.20 10.54
N LEU A 13 53.43 -23.75 9.53
CA LEU A 13 53.80 -23.04 8.29
C LEU A 13 52.86 -23.31 7.10
N LEU A 14 51.81 -24.11 7.29
CA LEU A 14 50.70 -24.30 6.34
C LEU A 14 49.39 -24.26 7.14
N PRO A 15 48.58 -23.17 7.12
CA PRO A 15 48.09 -22.52 5.91
C PRO A 15 48.05 -20.97 6.03
N ALA A 16 49.09 -20.26 5.59
CA ALA A 16 48.99 -18.81 5.34
C ALA A 16 48.63 -18.49 3.87
N SER A 17 48.69 -19.50 2.99
CA SER A 17 48.48 -19.36 1.54
C SER A 17 47.06 -19.72 1.07
N PHE A 18 46.19 -20.20 1.97
CA PHE A 18 44.80 -20.57 1.67
C PHE A 18 43.76 -19.74 2.44
N LEU A 19 44.11 -18.50 2.78
CA LEU A 19 43.10 -17.44 2.89
C LEU A 19 42.99 -16.79 1.51
N SER A 20 42.36 -17.50 0.57
CA SER A 20 41.85 -16.93 -0.67
C SER A 20 40.96 -15.76 -0.25
N GLY A 21 41.47 -14.53 -0.32
CA GLY A 21 40.61 -13.39 -0.04
C GLY A 21 39.53 -13.36 -1.12
N GLN A 22 38.26 -13.46 -0.74
CA GLN A 22 37.08 -13.49 -1.62
C GLN A 22 37.34 -12.86 -2.99
N ASP A 23 37.27 -13.69 -4.05
CA ASP A 23 37.30 -13.21 -5.43
C ASP A 23 35.92 -12.61 -5.75
N LEU A 24 35.91 -11.33 -6.13
CA LEU A 24 34.69 -10.57 -6.41
C LEU A 24 34.36 -10.67 -7.90
N TYR A 25 33.48 -11.61 -8.27
CA TYR A 25 32.95 -11.68 -9.64
C TYR A 25 31.74 -10.74 -9.80
N GLU A 26 31.60 -10.08 -10.96
CA GLU A 26 30.49 -9.14 -11.21
C GLU A 26 29.10 -9.79 -11.06
N ASN A 27 28.99 -11.11 -11.31
CA ASN A 27 27.75 -11.88 -11.15
C ASN A 27 27.31 -12.08 -9.68
N ASN A 28 28.17 -11.72 -8.71
CA ASN A 28 27.90 -11.84 -7.27
C ASN A 28 27.33 -10.54 -6.68
N PHE A 29 26.90 -9.59 -7.52
CA PHE A 29 26.30 -8.34 -7.07
C PHE A 29 24.82 -8.28 -7.44
N VAL A 30 23.99 -7.94 -6.45
CA VAL A 30 22.61 -7.51 -6.68
C VAL A 30 22.64 -6.02 -6.98
N ARG A 31 21.98 -5.62 -8.07
CA ARG A 31 21.91 -4.22 -8.49
C ARG A 31 20.52 -3.66 -8.18
N TYR A 32 20.50 -2.50 -7.52
CA TYR A 32 19.32 -1.69 -7.28
C TYR A 32 19.42 -0.40 -8.10
N SER A 33 18.31 -0.02 -8.72
CA SER A 33 18.15 1.10 -9.64
C SER A 33 16.83 1.82 -9.37
N THR A 34 16.49 2.78 -10.22
CA THR A 34 15.18 3.44 -10.21
C THR A 34 14.01 2.47 -10.37
N ALA A 35 14.21 1.30 -10.98
CA ALA A 35 13.18 0.26 -11.08
C ALA A 35 12.81 -0.35 -9.72
N GLU A 36 13.76 -0.39 -8.78
CA GLU A 36 13.57 -0.90 -7.43
C GLU A 36 13.17 0.18 -6.42
N GLY A 37 13.02 1.44 -6.86
CA GLY A 37 12.59 2.56 -6.01
C GLY A 37 13.71 3.50 -5.55
N LEU A 38 14.93 3.38 -6.07
CA LEU A 38 15.97 4.38 -5.86
C LEU A 38 15.61 5.70 -6.59
N SER A 39 15.84 6.86 -5.98
CA SER A 39 15.44 8.15 -6.60
C SER A 39 16.24 8.50 -7.87
N HIS A 40 17.51 8.11 -7.96
CA HIS A 40 18.33 8.25 -9.17
C HIS A 40 19.42 7.18 -9.27
N ASN A 41 19.79 6.80 -10.49
CA ASN A 41 20.81 5.76 -10.76
C ASN A 41 22.26 6.22 -10.51
N THR A 42 22.49 7.47 -10.12
CA THR A 42 23.84 7.95 -9.78
C THR A 42 23.88 8.16 -8.29
N VAL A 43 24.47 7.22 -7.58
CA VAL A 43 24.63 7.24 -6.13
C VAL A 43 25.96 7.88 -5.81
N THR A 44 25.96 8.98 -5.04
CA THR A 44 27.13 9.81 -4.75
C THR A 44 27.69 9.56 -3.35
N GLY A 45 26.88 9.07 -2.41
CA GLY A 45 27.30 8.77 -1.04
C GLY A 45 26.52 7.62 -0.41
N LEU A 46 27.16 6.94 0.56
CA LEU A 46 26.59 5.85 1.34
C LEU A 46 26.90 6.02 2.82
N ALA A 47 25.93 5.70 3.67
CA ALA A 47 26.10 5.55 5.11
C ALA A 47 25.17 4.47 5.64
N GLN A 48 25.54 3.83 6.76
CA GLN A 48 24.63 3.00 7.54
C GLN A 48 24.44 3.62 8.91
N ASP A 49 23.19 3.75 9.36
CA ASP A 49 22.89 4.30 10.69
C ASP A 49 22.96 3.24 11.80
N HIS A 50 22.81 3.69 13.06
CA HIS A 50 22.88 2.81 14.23
C HIS A 50 21.73 1.78 14.29
N THR A 51 20.59 2.02 13.65
CA THR A 51 19.49 1.06 13.56
C THR A 51 19.74 0.01 12.47
N GLY A 52 20.46 0.38 11.42
CA GLY A 52 20.88 -0.49 10.33
C GLY A 52 20.43 -0.02 8.93
N TYR A 53 19.64 1.06 8.80
CA TYR A 53 19.23 1.54 7.46
C TYR A 53 20.45 1.97 6.65
N ILE A 54 20.39 1.70 5.34
CA ILE A 54 21.35 2.24 4.38
C ILE A 54 20.82 3.56 3.86
N TRP A 55 21.58 4.63 4.06
CA TRP A 55 21.31 5.96 3.54
C TRP A 55 22.12 6.20 2.27
N LEU A 56 21.47 6.78 1.25
CA LEU A 56 22.07 6.99 -0.07
C LEU A 56 21.80 8.39 -0.59
N ALA A 57 22.85 9.14 -0.85
CA ALA A 57 22.79 10.39 -1.56
C ALA A 57 22.85 10.07 -3.05
N THR A 58 22.00 10.72 -3.84
CA THR A 58 21.97 10.52 -5.29
C THR A 58 22.00 11.86 -6.01
N ALA A 59 22.16 11.82 -7.33
CA ALA A 59 22.06 13.02 -8.15
C ALA A 59 20.65 13.66 -8.15
N SER A 60 19.63 13.00 -7.59
CA SER A 60 18.29 13.58 -7.41
C SER A 60 17.61 13.00 -6.16
N GLY A 61 17.93 13.55 -4.99
CA GLY A 61 17.29 13.22 -3.73
C GLY A 61 18.08 12.24 -2.86
N LEU A 62 17.67 12.19 -1.58
CA LEU A 62 18.22 11.31 -0.56
C LEU A 62 17.34 10.07 -0.45
N ASN A 63 17.93 8.91 -0.21
CA ASN A 63 17.20 7.66 -0.02
C ASN A 63 17.59 7.02 1.30
N ARG A 64 16.63 6.33 1.91
CA ARG A 64 16.85 5.43 3.05
C ARG A 64 16.28 4.06 2.70
N TYR A 65 17.06 3.02 2.92
CA TYR A 65 16.74 1.64 2.54
C TYR A 65 16.78 0.71 3.74
N ASP A 66 15.74 -0.11 3.90
CA ASP A 66 15.58 -1.07 5.01
C ASP A 66 15.83 -2.53 4.61
N GLY A 67 16.14 -2.79 3.35
CA GLY A 67 16.26 -4.15 2.81
C GLY A 67 15.05 -4.64 2.02
N ASN A 68 13.93 -3.92 2.09
CA ASN A 68 12.70 -4.22 1.35
C ASN A 68 12.24 -3.03 0.49
N ARG A 69 12.32 -1.80 1.01
CA ARG A 69 11.84 -0.58 0.35
C ARG A 69 12.83 0.57 0.44
N PHE A 70 12.86 1.38 -0.61
CA PHE A 70 13.51 2.69 -0.60
C PHE A 70 12.49 3.76 -0.22
N VAL A 71 12.82 4.56 0.80
CA VAL A 71 12.10 5.80 1.15
C VAL A 71 12.90 6.96 0.57
N GLN A 72 12.27 7.73 -0.32
CA GLN A 72 12.88 8.86 -0.99
C GLN A 72 12.55 10.17 -0.25
N PHE A 73 13.54 11.04 -0.11
CA PHE A 73 13.41 12.39 0.42
C PHE A 73 13.83 13.35 -0.68
N HIS A 74 12.96 14.32 -0.97
CA HIS A 74 13.11 15.31 -2.03
C HIS A 74 13.11 16.72 -1.45
N SER A 75 13.59 17.66 -2.24
CA SER A 75 13.46 19.09 -1.98
C SER A 75 12.01 19.52 -2.18
N ASN A 76 11.50 20.31 -1.25
CA ASN A 76 10.18 20.93 -1.37
C ASN A 76 10.18 22.34 -0.73
N ASN A 77 9.02 22.97 -0.64
CA ASN A 77 8.90 24.34 -0.10
C ASN A 77 9.06 24.43 1.43
N ASP A 78 9.22 23.30 2.14
CA ASP A 78 9.50 23.29 3.57
C ASP A 78 10.98 23.58 3.84
N SER A 79 11.22 24.56 4.70
CA SER A 79 12.52 24.95 5.23
C SER A 79 13.33 23.81 5.86
N LEU A 80 12.66 22.74 6.30
CA LEU A 80 13.27 21.56 6.92
C LEU A 80 13.50 20.41 5.92
N SER A 81 13.07 20.55 4.67
CA SER A 81 13.35 19.58 3.60
C SER A 81 14.76 19.72 3.04
N LEU A 82 15.12 18.90 2.04
CA LEU A 82 16.39 19.03 1.34
C LEU A 82 16.48 20.38 0.62
N PRO A 83 17.62 21.10 0.71
CA PRO A 83 17.77 22.42 0.10
C PRO A 83 17.98 22.34 -1.43
N ALA A 84 18.34 21.17 -1.95
CA ALA A 84 18.45 20.88 -3.38
C ALA A 84 18.29 19.38 -3.65
N GLU A 85 17.93 19.03 -4.88
CA GLU A 85 17.85 17.65 -5.36
C GLU A 85 19.23 17.02 -5.60
N GLU A 86 20.18 17.78 -6.12
CA GLU A 86 21.51 17.24 -6.44
C GLU A 86 22.37 17.13 -5.18
N LEU A 87 22.67 15.90 -4.78
CA LEU A 87 23.46 15.62 -3.57
C LEU A 87 24.87 15.16 -3.96
N ALA A 88 25.88 15.87 -3.47
CA ALA A 88 27.29 15.60 -3.80
C ALA A 88 27.91 14.48 -2.94
N GLY A 89 27.32 14.16 -1.78
CA GLY A 89 27.82 13.14 -0.87
C GLY A 89 27.22 13.27 0.53
N MET A 90 27.83 12.57 1.49
CA MET A 90 27.42 12.62 2.90
C MET A 90 28.58 12.28 3.83
N ALA A 91 28.45 12.65 5.10
CA ALA A 91 29.36 12.25 6.18
C ALA A 91 28.65 12.26 7.53
N TRP A 92 29.09 11.37 8.43
CA TRP A 92 28.70 11.41 9.82
C TRP A 92 29.37 12.59 10.53
N LEU A 93 28.57 13.38 11.24
CA LEU A 93 29.08 14.41 12.15
C LEU A 93 29.34 13.82 13.54
N ASP A 94 28.53 12.85 13.95
CA ASP A 94 28.67 12.03 15.17
C ASP A 94 27.87 10.73 15.01
N GLN A 95 27.57 10.03 16.11
CA GLN A 95 26.86 8.75 16.12
C GLN A 95 25.42 8.81 15.58
N HIS A 96 24.78 9.98 15.57
CA HIS A 96 23.36 10.12 15.22
C HIS A 96 23.10 11.17 14.13
N ARG A 97 23.93 12.20 14.00
CA ARG A 97 23.78 13.26 13.00
C ARG A 97 24.51 12.92 11.70
N LEU A 98 23.74 12.67 10.65
CA LEU A 98 24.22 12.49 9.29
C LEU A 98 24.11 13.82 8.54
N ALA A 99 25.21 14.26 7.93
CA ALA A 99 25.24 15.44 7.08
C ALA A 99 25.27 15.05 5.61
N ILE A 100 24.43 15.72 4.82
CA ILE A 100 24.24 15.52 3.39
C ILE A 100 24.73 16.78 2.67
N TYR A 101 25.61 16.61 1.69
CA TYR A 101 26.18 17.70 0.91
C TYR A 101 25.23 18.07 -0.23
N ALA A 102 24.72 19.30 -0.20
CA ALA A 102 23.83 19.86 -1.21
C ALA A 102 24.31 21.29 -1.52
N THR A 103 23.40 22.22 -1.83
CA THR A 103 23.64 23.67 -1.77
C THR A 103 23.72 24.14 -0.32
N GLY A 104 24.76 23.71 0.40
CA GLY A 104 24.90 23.84 1.85
C GLY A 104 24.96 22.45 2.50
N LEU A 105 24.62 22.39 3.79
CA LEU A 105 24.61 21.14 4.54
C LEU A 105 23.20 20.85 5.05
N HIS A 106 22.62 19.72 4.64
CA HIS A 106 21.39 19.20 5.25
C HIS A 106 21.77 18.19 6.32
N ILE A 107 21.30 18.36 7.55
CA ILE A 107 21.67 17.54 8.70
C ILE A 107 20.42 16.81 9.18
N ILE A 108 20.52 15.49 9.33
CA ILE A 108 19.43 14.64 9.82
C ILE A 108 19.93 13.90 11.06
N ASN A 109 19.19 14.00 12.16
CA ASN A 109 19.37 13.10 13.30
C ASN A 109 18.63 11.79 12.99
N THR A 110 19.38 10.73 12.71
CA THR A 110 18.84 9.42 12.33
C THR A 110 18.10 8.69 13.45
N GLN A 111 18.26 9.11 14.70
CA GLN A 111 17.53 8.57 15.85
C GLN A 111 16.18 9.27 16.07
N THR A 112 16.15 10.60 15.98
CA THR A 112 14.94 11.40 16.30
C THR A 112 14.15 11.81 15.07
N GLY A 113 14.74 11.70 13.87
CA GLY A 113 14.16 12.20 12.62
C GLY A 113 14.25 13.72 12.44
N GLU A 114 14.82 14.46 13.40
CA GLU A 114 14.95 15.91 13.32
C GLU A 114 15.90 16.31 12.18
N THR A 115 15.48 17.27 11.35
CA THR A 115 16.27 17.78 10.24
C THR A 115 16.62 19.27 10.43
N ARG A 116 17.73 19.70 9.83
CA ARG A 116 18.15 21.11 9.82
C ARG A 116 19.02 21.40 8.60
N ASN A 117 18.75 22.54 7.95
CA ASN A 117 19.63 23.09 6.93
C ASN A 117 20.62 24.09 7.53
N LEU A 118 21.88 23.98 7.14
CA LEU A 118 22.96 24.86 7.56
C LEU A 118 23.62 25.47 6.32
N PHE A 119 23.55 26.80 6.23
CA PHE A 119 24.12 27.57 5.13
C PHE A 119 25.24 28.48 5.64
N ILE A 120 26.31 28.60 4.86
CA ILE A 120 27.35 29.61 5.07
C ILE A 120 26.77 30.97 4.66
N PRO A 121 26.63 31.92 5.59
CA PRO A 121 26.08 33.24 5.28
C PRO A 121 27.08 34.03 4.45
N TYR A 122 26.60 34.84 3.51
CA TYR A 122 27.41 35.84 2.82
C TYR A 122 26.55 37.09 2.60
N HIS A 123 27.15 38.27 2.71
CA HIS A 123 26.41 39.53 2.80
C HIS A 123 25.62 39.82 1.51
N ASP A 124 26.13 39.40 0.35
CA ASP A 124 25.42 39.47 -0.92
C ASP A 124 24.77 38.12 -1.27
N ARG A 125 23.43 38.07 -1.20
CA ARG A 125 22.66 36.85 -1.47
C ARG A 125 22.88 36.30 -2.88
N GLN A 126 23.24 37.14 -3.86
CA GLN A 126 23.42 36.66 -5.24
C GLN A 126 24.63 35.71 -5.37
N TYR A 127 25.64 35.85 -4.51
CA TYR A 127 26.86 35.02 -4.54
C TYR A 127 26.92 33.99 -3.42
N GLN A 128 25.92 33.95 -2.52
CA GLN A 128 25.89 33.03 -1.40
C GLN A 128 26.03 31.55 -1.83
N TYR A 129 25.51 31.18 -3.01
CA TYR A 129 25.65 29.83 -3.55
C TYR A 129 27.12 29.40 -3.75
N LYS A 130 28.04 30.34 -4.07
CA LYS A 130 29.48 30.06 -4.24
C LYS A 130 30.12 29.60 -2.93
N PHE A 131 29.63 30.10 -1.79
CA PHE A 131 30.11 29.70 -0.46
C PHE A 131 29.55 28.37 0.02
N ASN A 132 28.35 28.02 -0.47
CA ASN A 132 27.60 26.83 -0.07
C ASN A 132 27.86 25.60 -0.94
N MET A 133 28.84 25.64 -1.85
CA MET A 133 29.35 24.44 -2.54
C MET A 133 30.26 23.64 -1.60
N VAL A 134 29.66 22.81 -0.74
CA VAL A 134 30.38 22.00 0.25
C VAL A 134 31.11 20.84 -0.44
N GLU A 135 32.41 20.71 -0.14
CA GLU A 135 33.25 19.59 -0.61
C GLU A 135 33.36 18.50 0.48
N ARG A 136 33.51 18.91 1.74
CA ARG A 136 33.59 18.02 2.90
C ARG A 136 32.97 18.65 4.14
N ALA A 137 32.39 17.83 5.00
CA ALA A 137 32.12 18.17 6.38
C ALA A 137 32.56 17.05 7.32
N MET A 138 32.86 17.41 8.56
CA MET A 138 33.11 16.47 9.66
C MET A 138 32.63 17.10 10.97
N GLY A 139 32.33 16.27 11.96
CA GLY A 139 32.06 16.73 13.31
C GLY A 139 33.10 16.22 14.31
N ASP A 140 32.96 16.64 15.56
CA ASP A 140 33.73 16.11 16.68
C ASP A 140 32.81 15.68 17.84
N ASP A 141 33.39 15.01 18.83
CA ASP A 141 32.66 14.52 20.01
C ASP A 141 32.04 15.64 20.87
N LYS A 142 32.44 16.90 20.66
CA LYS A 142 31.87 18.07 21.34
C LYS A 142 30.64 18.63 20.61
N GLY A 143 30.31 18.06 19.45
CA GLY A 143 29.17 18.42 18.62
C GLY A 143 29.46 19.52 17.61
N ASN A 144 30.72 19.95 17.46
CA ASN A 144 31.11 20.96 16.48
C ASN A 144 31.00 20.40 15.05
N ILE A 145 30.95 21.30 14.08
CA ILE A 145 30.82 20.99 12.65
C ILE A 145 31.87 21.81 11.89
N PHE A 146 32.73 21.12 11.16
CA PHE A 146 33.76 21.72 10.31
C PHE A 146 33.38 21.49 8.86
N ILE A 147 33.34 22.57 8.07
CA ILE A 147 32.89 22.57 6.68
C ILE A 147 34.02 23.11 5.82
N LEU A 148 34.43 22.31 4.85
CA LEU A 148 35.29 22.71 3.74
C LEU A 148 34.39 22.91 2.52
N SER A 149 34.31 24.15 2.03
CA SER A 149 33.61 24.46 0.78
C SER A 149 34.59 24.92 -0.29
N ARG A 150 34.12 25.06 -1.52
CA ARG A 150 34.93 25.60 -2.62
C ARG A 150 35.45 27.01 -2.34
N SER A 151 34.80 27.77 -1.46
CA SER A 151 35.20 29.13 -1.10
C SER A 151 36.23 29.21 0.02
N GLY A 152 36.31 28.21 0.90
CA GLY A 152 37.01 28.38 2.16
C GLY A 152 36.75 27.29 3.18
N PHE A 153 37.06 27.60 4.45
CA PHE A 153 36.87 26.72 5.60
C PHE A 153 36.07 27.42 6.70
N TYR A 154 35.14 26.68 7.31
CA TYR A 154 34.17 27.21 8.27
C TYR A 154 34.01 26.25 9.44
N HIS A 155 33.93 26.78 10.66
CA HIS A 155 33.69 26.02 11.89
C HIS A 155 32.43 26.55 12.57
N TYR A 156 31.46 25.67 12.76
CA TYR A 156 30.26 25.89 13.55
C TYR A 156 30.32 25.12 14.86
N ASP A 157 29.84 25.72 15.94
CA ASP A 157 29.71 25.01 17.22
C ASP A 157 28.45 24.12 17.27
N LYS A 158 28.28 23.40 18.38
CA LYS A 158 27.10 22.55 18.63
C LYS A 158 25.75 23.28 18.61
N THR A 159 25.74 24.61 18.73
CA THR A 159 24.56 25.46 18.64
C THR A 159 24.34 26.01 17.23
N TYR A 160 25.14 25.55 16.26
CA TYR A 160 25.09 25.94 14.86
C TYR A 160 25.47 27.41 14.64
N GLN A 161 26.25 28.00 15.56
CA GLN A 161 26.81 29.34 15.41
C GLN A 161 28.17 29.27 14.72
N LEU A 162 28.41 30.14 13.74
CA LEU A 162 29.68 30.23 13.03
C LEU A 162 30.74 30.85 13.95
N VAL A 163 31.71 30.05 14.39
CA VAL A 163 32.75 30.47 15.35
C VAL A 163 34.11 30.74 14.71
N SER A 164 34.34 30.27 13.48
CA SER A 164 35.53 30.60 12.71
C SER A 164 35.22 30.56 11.22
N ARG A 165 35.72 31.56 10.49
CA ARG A 165 35.52 31.74 9.05
C ARG A 165 36.85 32.04 8.38
N PHE A 166 37.14 31.32 7.32
CA PHE A 166 38.26 31.58 6.44
C PHE A 166 37.78 31.54 4.99
N ASP A 167 37.75 32.70 4.35
CA ASP A 167 37.47 32.82 2.93
C ASP A 167 38.80 32.90 2.18
N TYR A 168 38.99 32.03 1.19
CA TYR A 168 40.22 31.98 0.42
C TYR A 168 40.29 33.07 -0.65
N TYR A 169 39.14 33.36 -1.27
CA TYR A 169 39.01 34.34 -2.33
C TYR A 169 38.71 35.72 -1.73
N SER A 170 39.33 36.75 -2.30
CA SER A 170 39.07 38.15 -1.93
C SER A 170 37.71 38.62 -2.45
N GLU A 171 37.16 39.69 -1.86
CA GLU A 171 35.85 40.25 -2.24
C GLU A 171 35.78 40.66 -3.73
N GLU A 172 36.89 41.11 -4.30
CA GLU A 172 37.00 41.50 -5.71
C GLU A 172 36.91 40.29 -6.66
N GLU A 173 37.30 39.10 -6.19
CA GLU A 173 37.27 37.85 -6.95
C GLU A 173 35.90 37.17 -6.92
N VAL A 174 35.04 37.50 -5.94
CA VAL A 174 33.75 36.81 -5.74
C VAL A 174 32.87 36.86 -7.00
N PRO A 175 32.73 37.97 -7.76
CA PRO A 175 31.89 37.97 -8.95
C PRO A 175 32.49 37.20 -10.14
N VAL A 176 33.81 37.29 -10.34
CA VAL A 176 34.48 36.88 -11.59
C VAL A 176 35.14 35.50 -11.52
N THR A 177 35.50 35.03 -10.33
CA THR A 177 36.27 33.80 -10.16
C THR A 177 35.36 32.60 -9.91
N HIS A 178 35.73 31.45 -10.47
CA HIS A 178 35.15 30.15 -10.12
C HIS A 178 35.89 29.58 -8.92
N PHE A 179 35.18 29.39 -7.81
CA PHE A 179 35.78 29.00 -6.53
C PHE A 179 36.20 27.52 -6.52
N PHE A 180 37.39 27.27 -5.98
CA PHE A 180 38.00 25.95 -5.85
C PHE A 180 39.18 25.91 -4.85
N PHE A 181 38.95 26.24 -3.58
CA PHE A 181 39.96 26.25 -2.51
C PHE A 181 40.39 24.84 -2.06
N GLY A 182 39.47 24.09 -1.46
CA GLY A 182 39.77 22.85 -0.73
C GLY A 182 39.25 21.60 -1.43
N ARG A 183 39.95 20.47 -1.28
CA ARG A 183 39.55 19.17 -1.85
C ARG A 183 39.23 18.12 -0.79
N GLU A 184 40.06 18.02 0.24
CA GLU A 184 39.90 17.04 1.30
C GLU A 184 40.11 17.68 2.67
N LEU A 185 39.38 17.16 3.65
CA LEU A 185 39.44 17.55 5.05
C LEU A 185 39.69 16.29 5.88
N PHE A 186 40.79 16.25 6.62
CA PHE A 186 41.22 15.10 7.40
C PHE A 186 41.51 15.48 8.84
N GLU A 187 41.40 14.50 9.74
CA GLU A 187 41.84 14.68 11.12
C GLU A 187 43.34 14.35 11.24
N LEU A 188 44.17 15.35 11.56
CA LEU A 188 45.60 15.13 11.73
C LEU A 188 45.88 14.47 13.08
N ASP A 189 45.26 15.01 14.13
CA ASP A 189 45.27 14.53 15.50
C ASP A 189 44.03 15.08 16.24
N SER A 190 43.89 14.76 17.53
CA SER A 190 42.72 15.18 18.33
C SER A 190 42.50 16.69 18.36
N ARG A 191 43.55 17.50 18.17
CA ARG A 191 43.54 18.97 18.24
C ARG A 191 43.49 19.63 16.87
N ARG A 192 44.09 19.03 15.84
CA ARG A 192 44.34 19.69 14.54
C ARG A 192 43.65 18.96 13.39
N LEU A 193 43.07 19.75 12.48
CA LEU A 193 42.57 19.27 11.19
C LEU A 193 43.55 19.64 10.08
N LEU A 194 43.69 18.75 9.10
CA LEU A 194 44.48 18.95 7.90
C LEU A 194 43.53 19.22 6.72
N ILE A 195 43.75 20.33 6.03
CA ILE A 195 43.03 20.72 4.82
C ILE A 195 43.98 20.56 3.64
N VAL A 196 43.58 19.74 2.67
CA VAL A 196 44.28 19.60 1.40
C VAL A 196 43.67 20.57 0.40
N SER A 197 44.38 21.66 0.12
CA SER A 197 43.96 22.69 -0.84
C SER A 197 44.66 22.54 -2.20
N ILE A 198 44.25 23.34 -3.18
CA ILE A 198 44.95 23.42 -4.47
C ILE A 198 46.34 24.06 -4.40
N GLU A 199 46.63 24.86 -3.37
CA GLU A 199 47.90 25.59 -3.17
C GLU A 199 48.77 25.03 -2.04
N GLY A 200 48.46 23.82 -1.58
CA GLY A 200 49.21 23.11 -0.54
C GLY A 200 48.36 22.76 0.67
N LEU A 201 49.05 22.48 1.78
CA LEU A 201 48.44 21.97 3.01
C LEU A 201 48.18 23.10 4.00
N TYR A 202 46.99 23.08 4.62
CA TYR A 202 46.60 24.01 5.67
C TYR A 202 46.26 23.24 6.94
N LEU A 203 46.48 23.87 8.09
CA LEU A 203 46.12 23.33 9.40
C LEU A 203 45.09 24.22 10.07
N TYR A 204 44.09 23.58 10.67
CA TYR A 204 43.14 24.22 11.56
C TYR A 204 43.32 23.72 12.98
N ASP A 205 43.57 24.62 13.93
CA ASP A 205 43.64 24.30 15.36
C ASP A 205 42.23 24.45 15.98
N LYS A 206 41.65 23.34 16.44
CA LYS A 206 40.28 23.30 17.00
C LYS A 206 40.14 24.16 18.26
N GLU A 207 41.20 24.33 19.05
CA GLU A 207 41.19 25.11 20.29
C GLU A 207 41.40 26.59 20.04
N LYS A 208 42.42 26.94 19.25
CA LYS A 208 42.71 28.33 18.89
C LYS A 208 41.71 28.90 17.90
N LYS A 209 40.93 28.03 17.24
CA LYS A 209 39.97 28.35 16.18
C LYS A 209 40.59 29.11 15.00
N GLN A 210 41.85 28.82 14.71
CA GLN A 210 42.66 29.51 13.70
C GLN A 210 43.11 28.53 12.63
N ILE A 211 43.07 28.99 11.39
CA ILE A 211 43.66 28.31 10.24
C ILE A 211 45.00 28.95 9.89
N LYS A 212 45.97 28.15 9.47
CA LYS A 212 47.23 28.62 8.88
C LYS A 212 47.69 27.70 7.75
N LYS A 213 48.48 28.24 6.83
CA LYS A 213 49.21 27.42 5.85
C LYS A 213 50.30 26.62 6.59
N MET A 214 50.42 25.33 6.28
CA MET A 214 51.32 24.42 6.99
C MET A 214 52.78 24.67 6.59
N ASP A 215 53.68 24.61 7.56
CA ASP A 215 55.13 24.62 7.35
C ASP A 215 55.77 23.26 7.72
N ALA A 216 57.08 23.11 7.47
CA ALA A 216 57.78 21.86 7.74
C ALA A 216 57.92 21.53 9.23
N ALA A 217 57.87 22.55 10.11
CA ALA A 217 57.98 22.36 11.55
C ALA A 217 56.67 21.83 12.16
N ASP A 218 55.53 22.15 11.54
CA ASP A 218 54.21 21.71 12.02
C ASP A 218 54.00 20.19 11.99
N CYS A 219 54.53 19.53 10.96
CA CYS A 219 54.44 18.08 10.78
C CYS A 219 55.58 17.55 9.89
N PRO A 220 56.73 17.16 10.47
CA PRO A 220 57.90 16.71 9.71
C PRO A 220 57.61 15.55 8.75
N ALA A 221 56.73 14.62 9.14
CA ALA A 221 56.31 13.49 8.32
C ALA A 221 55.68 13.90 6.97
N LEU A 222 55.08 15.10 6.91
CA LEU A 222 54.40 15.64 5.73
C LEU A 222 55.20 16.74 5.01
N ALA A 223 56.40 17.10 5.49
CA ALA A 223 57.20 18.20 4.94
C ALA A 223 57.48 18.05 3.43
N GLY A 224 57.66 16.80 2.95
CA GLY A 224 57.86 16.50 1.53
C GLY A 224 56.65 16.77 0.62
N PHE A 225 55.51 17.16 1.19
CA PHE A 225 54.25 17.38 0.48
C PHE A 225 53.67 18.78 0.75
N LEU A 226 54.48 19.78 1.13
CA LEU A 226 53.95 21.13 1.40
C LEU A 226 53.57 21.91 0.13
N HIS A 227 54.28 21.68 -0.98
CA HIS A 227 54.23 22.52 -2.18
C HIS A 227 53.73 21.81 -3.45
N TYR A 228 52.88 20.77 -3.35
CA TYR A 228 52.45 20.07 -4.56
C TYR A 228 51.21 20.74 -5.20
N PRO A 229 51.18 20.89 -6.55
CA PRO A 229 49.98 21.24 -7.28
C PRO A 229 48.95 20.12 -7.12
N GLY A 230 47.68 20.46 -6.88
CA GLY A 230 46.59 19.51 -6.57
C GLY A 230 46.31 18.38 -7.58
N THR A 231 47.15 18.12 -8.58
CA THR A 231 47.00 17.06 -9.58
C THR A 231 47.93 15.85 -9.37
N TYR A 232 49.03 15.99 -8.64
CA TYR A 232 50.09 14.96 -8.59
C TYR A 232 50.03 14.01 -7.41
N TYR A 233 49.37 14.40 -6.31
CA TYR A 233 49.24 13.55 -5.13
C TYR A 233 47.78 13.41 -4.71
N THR A 234 47.38 12.17 -4.46
CA THR A 234 46.06 11.85 -3.88
C THR A 234 46.27 11.43 -2.43
N PHE A 235 45.63 12.16 -1.51
CA PHE A 235 45.67 11.90 -0.08
C PHE A 235 44.46 11.08 0.33
N LEU A 236 44.71 10.02 1.09
CA LEU A 236 43.70 9.10 1.58
C LEU A 236 43.98 8.84 3.06
N GLN A 237 42.96 8.87 3.90
CA GLN A 237 43.09 8.62 5.32
C GLN A 237 42.43 7.30 5.69
N GLN A 238 43.12 6.44 6.44
CA GLN A 238 42.52 5.22 7.01
C GLN A 238 41.95 5.49 8.41
N LYS A 239 42.66 6.27 9.21
CA LYS A 239 42.26 6.70 10.56
C LYS A 239 43.00 8.00 10.93
N PRO A 240 42.58 8.75 11.94
CA PRO A 240 43.22 10.01 12.34
C PRO A 240 44.75 9.87 12.44
N GLY A 241 45.49 10.75 11.76
CA GLY A 241 46.96 10.73 11.72
C GLY A 241 47.63 9.66 10.83
N HIS A 242 46.87 8.76 10.18
CA HIS A 242 47.40 7.71 9.30
C HIS A 242 46.96 7.91 7.84
N PHE A 243 47.94 8.20 6.98
CA PHE A 243 47.70 8.59 5.59
C PHE A 243 48.34 7.64 4.59
N PHE A 244 47.65 7.45 3.47
CA PHE A 244 48.15 6.87 2.24
C PHE A 244 48.22 8.00 1.20
N ILE A 245 49.40 8.22 0.65
CA ILE A 245 49.61 9.24 -0.39
C ILE A 245 50.07 8.53 -1.65
N LEU A 246 49.27 8.67 -2.70
CA LEU A 246 49.57 8.14 -4.03
C LEU A 246 50.10 9.25 -4.92
N LYS A 247 51.17 8.97 -5.66
CA LYS A 247 51.70 9.89 -6.67
C LYS A 247 51.17 9.49 -8.06
N SER A 248 50.42 10.37 -8.71
CA SER A 248 49.65 10.08 -9.95
C SER A 248 50.51 9.63 -11.13
N GLU A 249 51.81 9.94 -11.14
CA GLU A 249 52.75 9.61 -12.24
C GLU A 249 53.90 8.70 -11.76
N SER A 250 53.70 7.91 -10.70
CA SER A 250 54.73 7.03 -10.16
C SER A 250 54.12 5.75 -9.59
N ASP A 251 54.94 4.70 -9.50
CA ASP A 251 54.65 3.46 -8.78
C ASP A 251 54.74 3.63 -7.24
N SER A 252 55.06 4.82 -6.72
CA SER A 252 55.27 5.03 -5.29
C SER A 252 53.95 5.30 -4.55
N LEU A 253 53.68 4.45 -3.56
CA LEU A 253 52.63 4.63 -2.57
C LEU A 253 53.25 4.86 -1.19
N PHE A 254 53.01 6.03 -0.61
CA PHE A 254 53.53 6.42 0.69
C PHE A 254 52.51 6.10 1.77
N TYR A 255 52.95 5.42 2.82
CA TYR A 255 52.24 5.32 4.08
C TYR A 255 52.90 6.23 5.11
N ILE A 256 52.10 7.05 5.78
CA ILE A 256 52.55 8.04 6.75
C ILE A 256 51.77 7.86 8.05
N ASN A 257 52.50 7.67 9.14
CA ASN A 257 51.97 7.73 10.49
C ASN A 257 52.53 8.99 11.16
N VAL A 258 51.67 9.99 11.35
CA VAL A 258 52.04 11.28 11.96
C VAL A 258 52.36 11.13 13.44
N ILE A 259 51.67 10.21 14.14
CA ILE A 259 51.83 9.97 15.58
C ILE A 259 53.22 9.39 15.88
N GLU A 260 53.67 8.42 15.07
CA GLU A 260 54.99 7.79 15.20
C GLU A 260 56.08 8.51 14.39
N ASN A 261 55.73 9.59 13.68
CA ASN A 261 56.58 10.26 12.69
C ASN A 261 57.25 9.28 11.69
N LYS A 262 56.50 8.26 11.26
CA LYS A 262 56.98 7.15 10.44
C LYS A 262 56.49 7.30 8.99
N LYS A 263 57.41 7.14 8.04
CA LYS A 263 57.14 7.15 6.59
C LYS A 263 57.66 5.87 5.96
N VAL A 264 56.78 5.15 5.26
CA VAL A 264 57.10 3.90 4.54
C VAL A 264 56.70 4.06 3.08
N VAL A 265 57.52 3.56 2.16
CA VAL A 265 57.23 3.60 0.72
C VAL A 265 57.04 2.18 0.22
N SER A 266 55.91 1.91 -0.42
CA SER A 266 55.62 0.67 -1.13
C SER A 266 55.56 0.94 -2.63
N ARG A 267 55.95 -0.05 -3.44
CA ARG A 267 55.84 0.05 -4.91
C ARG A 267 54.60 -0.67 -5.41
N LEU A 268 53.89 0.00 -6.31
CA LEU A 268 52.74 -0.54 -7.03
C LEU A 268 53.22 -1.48 -8.16
N PRO A 269 52.47 -2.55 -8.48
CA PRO A 269 52.85 -3.51 -9.52
C PRO A 269 52.72 -2.95 -10.95
N PHE A 270 52.17 -1.75 -11.09
CA PHE A 270 52.09 -0.98 -12.33
C PHE A 270 52.24 0.50 -11.98
N ILE A 271 52.67 1.30 -12.96
CA ILE A 271 52.53 2.75 -12.88
C ILE A 271 51.06 3.03 -13.19
N PRO A 272 50.26 3.53 -12.23
CA PRO A 272 48.91 3.98 -12.53
C PRO A 272 49.07 5.01 -13.66
N GLY A 273 48.49 4.76 -14.84
CA GLY A 273 48.51 5.76 -15.91
C GLY A 273 47.99 7.09 -15.35
N LYS A 274 48.33 8.22 -15.99
CA LYS A 274 48.05 9.59 -15.50
C LYS A 274 46.63 9.86 -14.94
N LEU A 275 45.67 8.98 -15.22
CA LEU A 275 44.25 9.13 -14.96
C LEU A 275 43.61 8.02 -14.10
N GLU A 276 44.36 7.06 -13.55
CA GLU A 276 43.73 5.94 -12.80
C GLU A 276 43.33 6.34 -11.37
N PHE A 277 44.21 7.02 -10.63
CA PHE A 277 43.91 7.55 -9.30
C PHE A 277 43.98 9.07 -9.28
N HIS A 278 42.89 9.70 -8.86
CA HIS A 278 42.77 11.15 -8.70
C HIS A 278 42.08 11.52 -7.37
N PHE A 279 41.84 12.81 -7.15
CA PHE A 279 41.13 13.37 -6.00
C PHE A 279 39.71 12.81 -5.76
N ARG A 280 39.11 12.12 -6.74
CA ARG A 280 37.82 11.42 -6.57
C ARG A 280 37.97 10.00 -6.03
N SER A 281 39.18 9.44 -6.06
CA SER A 281 39.46 8.10 -5.54
C SER A 281 39.19 8.09 -4.04
N ARG A 282 38.59 7.00 -3.57
CA ARG A 282 38.27 6.79 -2.17
C ARG A 282 38.96 5.54 -1.68
N LEU A 283 39.50 5.62 -0.47
CA LEU A 283 40.01 4.48 0.26
C LEU A 283 38.92 3.97 1.19
N ILE A 284 38.60 2.69 1.09
CA ILE A 284 37.60 2.03 1.92
C ILE A 284 38.29 0.94 2.74
N PRO A 285 38.42 1.09 4.05
CA PRO A 285 38.95 0.05 4.90
C PRO A 285 37.89 -1.06 5.11
N VAL A 286 38.18 -2.27 4.63
CA VAL A 286 37.37 -3.47 4.91
C VAL A 286 37.75 -4.07 6.26
N SER A 287 39.04 -4.03 6.57
CA SER A 287 39.59 -4.39 7.88
C SER A 287 40.88 -3.61 8.13
N ASN A 288 41.50 -3.84 9.28
CA ASN A 288 42.84 -3.29 9.56
C ASN A 288 43.91 -3.72 8.56
N THR A 289 43.67 -4.77 7.77
CA THR A 289 44.64 -5.30 6.80
C THR A 289 44.15 -5.26 5.36
N LEU A 290 42.85 -5.20 5.10
CA LEU A 290 42.28 -5.21 3.75
C LEU A 290 41.65 -3.85 3.47
N LEU A 291 42.08 -3.21 2.38
CA LEU A 291 41.60 -1.91 1.93
C LEU A 291 41.19 -2.03 0.46
N TYR A 292 40.15 -1.31 0.06
CA TYR A 292 39.80 -1.08 -1.33
C TYR A 292 40.10 0.37 -1.73
N ILE A 293 40.49 0.57 -2.97
CA ILE A 293 40.64 1.90 -3.56
C ILE A 293 39.86 2.00 -4.85
N THR A 294 38.98 2.99 -4.96
CA THR A 294 38.22 3.23 -6.18
C THR A 294 39.11 3.84 -7.26
N GLY A 295 38.92 3.41 -8.51
CA GLY A 295 39.51 4.05 -9.67
C GLY A 295 38.76 5.35 -10.00
N HIS A 296 39.44 6.27 -10.68
CA HIS A 296 38.90 7.58 -11.03
C HIS A 296 37.74 7.51 -12.03
N SER A 297 37.85 6.64 -13.04
CA SER A 297 36.91 6.54 -14.16
C SER A 297 36.08 5.26 -14.13
N SER A 298 36.58 4.22 -13.46
CA SER A 298 35.90 2.93 -13.35
C SER A 298 36.47 2.07 -12.24
N GLY A 299 35.66 1.15 -11.75
CA GLY A 299 36.04 0.02 -10.89
C GLY A 299 36.77 0.39 -9.61
N PHE A 300 37.38 -0.62 -9.01
CA PHE A 300 38.22 -0.49 -7.83
C PHE A 300 39.24 -1.61 -7.74
N TYR A 301 40.23 -1.42 -6.86
CA TYR A 301 41.34 -2.34 -6.65
C TYR A 301 41.43 -2.75 -5.19
N LYS A 302 42.07 -3.91 -4.99
CA LYS A 302 42.32 -4.50 -3.68
C LYS A 302 43.73 -4.20 -3.20
N MET A 303 43.84 -3.87 -1.93
CA MET A 303 45.10 -3.56 -1.26
C MET A 303 45.16 -4.29 0.08
N ARG A 304 46.31 -4.88 0.40
CA ARG A 304 46.57 -5.48 1.70
C ARG A 304 47.63 -4.67 2.44
N PHE A 305 47.24 -4.05 3.54
CA PHE A 305 48.08 -3.27 4.42
C PHE A 305 48.60 -4.14 5.58
N TYR A 306 49.88 -4.01 5.92
CA TYR A 306 50.51 -4.68 7.05
C TYR A 306 50.85 -3.63 8.13
N PRO A 307 50.01 -3.47 9.18
CA PRO A 307 50.12 -2.35 10.11
C PRO A 307 51.48 -2.22 10.82
N GLN A 308 52.10 -3.35 11.16
CA GLN A 308 53.38 -3.38 11.88
C GLN A 308 54.53 -2.80 11.04
N SER A 309 54.66 -3.26 9.79
CA SER A 309 55.73 -2.82 8.89
C SER A 309 55.38 -1.51 8.18
N GLY A 310 54.09 -1.22 7.98
CA GLY A 310 53.61 -0.13 7.13
C GLY A 310 53.66 -0.45 5.63
N ILE A 311 54.01 -1.70 5.27
CA ILE A 311 54.10 -2.16 3.88
C ILE A 311 52.70 -2.44 3.33
N ILE A 312 52.54 -2.18 2.03
CA ILE A 312 51.29 -2.40 1.31
C ILE A 312 51.54 -3.32 0.14
N LYS A 313 50.72 -4.37 0.02
CA LYS A 313 50.64 -5.23 -1.16
C LYS A 313 49.43 -4.85 -1.97
N PHE A 314 49.65 -4.33 -3.17
CA PHE A 314 48.60 -3.95 -4.11
C PHE A 314 48.29 -5.11 -5.07
N TYR A 315 47.01 -5.35 -5.37
CA TYR A 315 46.57 -6.35 -6.34
C TYR A 315 46.11 -5.66 -7.64
N PRO A 316 46.69 -6.01 -8.80
CA PRO A 316 46.43 -5.29 -10.07
C PRO A 316 45.06 -5.60 -10.69
N GLU A 317 44.33 -6.59 -10.17
CA GLU A 317 43.00 -6.93 -10.63
C GLU A 317 42.00 -5.80 -10.33
N LYS A 318 41.31 -5.33 -11.37
CA LYS A 318 40.28 -4.30 -11.31
C LYS A 318 38.89 -4.93 -11.34
N TYR A 319 38.11 -4.69 -10.30
CA TYR A 319 36.75 -5.19 -10.12
C TYR A 319 35.70 -4.15 -10.58
N CYS A 320 34.52 -4.60 -11.01
CA CYS A 320 33.39 -3.76 -11.45
C CYS A 320 33.77 -2.74 -12.55
N ARG A 321 34.42 -3.19 -13.63
CA ARG A 321 35.05 -2.30 -14.63
C ARG A 321 34.05 -1.44 -15.40
N SER A 322 32.80 -1.86 -15.49
CA SER A 322 31.74 -1.14 -16.21
C SER A 322 31.07 -0.03 -15.40
N TYR A 323 31.50 0.19 -14.15
CA TYR A 323 30.89 1.08 -13.17
C TYR A 323 31.91 2.12 -12.67
N LEU A 324 31.50 3.38 -12.57
CA LEU A 324 32.21 4.37 -11.76
C LEU A 324 31.79 4.18 -10.30
N CYS A 325 32.72 3.88 -9.41
CA CYS A 325 32.44 3.61 -7.99
C CYS A 325 32.68 4.88 -7.16
N ASN A 326 31.61 5.50 -6.66
CA ASN A 326 31.65 6.79 -5.97
C ASN A 326 31.89 6.64 -4.46
N ALA A 327 31.29 5.62 -3.83
CA ALA A 327 31.43 5.31 -2.42
C ALA A 327 31.28 3.81 -2.19
N MET A 328 31.81 3.30 -1.08
CA MET A 328 31.55 1.93 -0.63
C MET A 328 31.36 1.88 0.87
N LEU A 329 30.65 0.87 1.32
CA LEU A 329 30.27 0.68 2.71
C LEU A 329 30.17 -0.82 2.98
N ASN A 330 30.83 -1.31 4.03
CA ASN A 330 30.48 -2.62 4.57
C ASN A 330 29.38 -2.41 5.60
N ASP A 331 28.27 -3.13 5.44
CA ASP A 331 27.22 -3.12 6.45
C ASP A 331 27.59 -3.97 7.67
N LYS A 332 26.77 -3.88 8.72
CA LYS A 332 26.90 -4.67 9.96
C LYS A 332 26.85 -6.19 9.74
N ASP A 333 26.27 -6.65 8.64
CA ASP A 333 26.19 -8.06 8.26
C ASP A 333 27.36 -8.49 7.35
N ASN A 334 28.36 -7.61 7.17
CA ASN A 334 29.53 -7.77 6.30
C ASN A 334 29.22 -7.88 4.79
N ASN A 335 28.06 -7.41 4.33
CA ASN A 335 27.83 -7.23 2.90
C ASN A 335 28.53 -5.95 2.42
N LEU A 336 29.19 -6.02 1.27
CA LEU A 336 29.82 -4.87 0.64
C LEU A 336 28.82 -4.14 -0.26
N TRP A 337 28.55 -2.87 0.05
CA TRP A 337 27.74 -1.97 -0.76
C TRP A 337 28.63 -1.04 -1.57
N ILE A 338 28.27 -0.82 -2.83
CA ILE A 338 29.02 0.00 -3.78
C ILE A 338 28.04 0.97 -4.45
N ALA A 339 28.24 2.26 -4.19
CA ALA A 339 27.54 3.32 -4.89
C ALA A 339 28.19 3.53 -6.26
N THR A 340 27.37 3.50 -7.31
CA THR A 340 27.85 3.65 -8.68
C THR A 340 27.11 4.73 -9.45
N ASN A 341 27.64 5.08 -10.62
CA ASN A 341 26.92 5.90 -11.60
C ASN A 341 25.76 5.17 -12.30
N LYS A 342 25.58 3.87 -12.05
CA LYS A 342 24.52 3.03 -12.64
C LYS A 342 23.73 2.28 -11.57
N GLY A 343 23.56 2.87 -10.39
CA GLY A 343 22.74 2.37 -9.30
C GLY A 343 23.60 1.94 -8.12
N LEU A 344 23.01 1.16 -7.24
CA LEU A 344 23.63 0.62 -6.05
C LEU A 344 23.92 -0.86 -6.27
N LEU A 345 25.14 -1.30 -6.01
CA LEU A 345 25.48 -2.72 -5.99
C LEU A 345 25.62 -3.18 -4.54
N ARG A 346 25.02 -4.32 -4.21
CA ARG A 346 25.26 -5.04 -2.97
C ARG A 346 25.91 -6.36 -3.30
N HIS A 347 27.08 -6.61 -2.73
CA HIS A 347 27.74 -7.89 -2.80
C HIS A 347 26.88 -8.91 -2.07
N ASP A 348 26.52 -9.96 -2.79
CA ASP A 348 25.91 -11.16 -2.26
C ASP A 348 26.99 -12.25 -2.35
N PRO A 349 27.72 -12.53 -1.25
CA PRO A 349 28.85 -13.46 -1.24
C PRO A 349 28.35 -14.90 -1.44
N GLY A 350 27.92 -15.22 -2.65
CA GLY A 350 27.84 -16.58 -3.16
C GLY A 350 27.00 -17.56 -2.36
N ASN A 351 25.94 -17.14 -1.64
CA ASN A 351 24.96 -18.11 -1.14
C ASN A 351 23.89 -18.39 -2.20
N ARG A 352 24.31 -18.58 -3.46
CA ARG A 352 23.51 -19.31 -4.44
C ARG A 352 23.64 -20.80 -4.09
N GLN A 353 23.03 -21.19 -2.96
CA GLN A 353 22.78 -22.58 -2.58
C GLN A 353 22.14 -23.35 -3.74
N VAL A 354 21.49 -22.60 -4.65
CA VAL A 354 20.93 -23.03 -5.93
C VAL A 354 21.76 -22.51 -7.10
N GLN A 355 22.24 -23.42 -7.95
CA GLN A 355 22.85 -23.11 -9.24
C GLN A 355 21.84 -23.35 -10.37
N VAL A 356 21.83 -22.47 -11.37
CA VAL A 356 20.84 -22.50 -12.47
C VAL A 356 21.58 -22.53 -13.81
N ALA A 357 21.21 -23.48 -14.68
CA ALA A 357 21.67 -23.55 -16.06
C ALA A 357 20.49 -23.28 -17.00
N VAL A 358 20.51 -22.11 -17.65
CA VAL A 358 19.46 -21.67 -18.59
C VAL A 358 19.77 -22.17 -19.99
N LEU A 359 18.73 -22.53 -20.75
CA LEU A 359 18.88 -22.93 -22.14
C LEU A 359 19.30 -21.76 -23.06
N PRO A 360 20.13 -22.01 -24.08
CA PRO A 360 20.42 -21.03 -25.12
C PRO A 360 19.14 -20.60 -25.85
N VAL A 361 19.01 -19.30 -26.14
CA VAL A 361 17.84 -18.69 -26.80
C VAL A 361 17.44 -19.43 -28.09
N GLY A 362 18.41 -19.80 -28.93
CA GLY A 362 18.13 -20.52 -30.18
C GLY A 362 17.47 -21.90 -30.01
N ILE A 363 17.67 -22.58 -28.88
CA ILE A 363 16.96 -23.84 -28.59
C ILE A 363 15.53 -23.54 -28.16
N VAL A 364 15.33 -22.52 -27.33
CA VAL A 364 14.01 -22.10 -26.87
C VAL A 364 13.15 -21.65 -28.05
N ASP A 365 13.71 -20.88 -28.98
CA ASP A 365 13.00 -20.42 -30.18
C ASP A 365 12.62 -21.58 -31.13
N SER A 366 13.50 -22.59 -31.24
CA SER A 366 13.25 -23.78 -32.07
C SER A 366 12.22 -24.74 -31.45
N PHE A 367 12.10 -24.74 -30.13
CA PHE A 367 11.22 -25.62 -29.36
C PHE A 367 10.48 -24.81 -28.28
N PRO A 368 9.51 -23.96 -28.67
CA PRO A 368 8.84 -23.03 -27.75
C PRO A 368 8.08 -23.72 -26.61
N ASN A 369 7.70 -24.99 -26.81
CA ASN A 369 7.00 -25.82 -25.82
C ASN A 369 7.92 -26.82 -25.09
N ILE A 370 9.24 -26.61 -25.14
CA ILE A 370 10.20 -27.49 -24.45
C ILE A 370 9.95 -27.47 -22.94
N ARG A 371 9.94 -28.65 -22.34
CA ARG A 371 9.71 -28.86 -20.90
C ARG A 371 10.61 -29.97 -20.41
N PHE A 372 11.23 -29.79 -19.25
CA PHE A 372 12.08 -30.83 -18.66
C PHE A 372 11.23 -31.80 -17.83
N ASP A 373 11.26 -33.08 -18.19
CA ASP A 373 10.50 -34.12 -17.51
C ASP A 373 11.37 -34.90 -16.53
N ASP A 374 12.49 -35.45 -17.00
CA ASP A 374 13.31 -36.36 -16.19
C ASP A 374 14.81 -36.08 -16.34
N ILE A 375 15.58 -36.38 -15.31
CA ILE A 375 17.02 -36.09 -15.24
C ILE A 375 17.76 -37.35 -14.80
N ALA A 376 18.81 -37.69 -15.53
CA ALA A 376 19.77 -38.71 -15.13
C ALA A 376 21.19 -38.14 -15.14
N VAL A 377 21.97 -38.48 -14.11
CA VAL A 377 23.34 -37.97 -13.95
C VAL A 377 24.33 -39.14 -14.05
N SER A 378 25.37 -38.96 -14.88
CA SER A 378 26.51 -39.88 -14.98
C SER A 378 27.73 -39.33 -14.22
N ALA A 379 28.92 -39.90 -14.46
CA ALA A 379 30.15 -39.45 -13.82
C ALA A 379 30.53 -38.00 -14.18
N ASP A 380 30.33 -37.60 -15.44
CA ASP A 380 30.76 -36.32 -16.00
C ASP A 380 29.64 -35.51 -16.67
N LYS A 381 28.49 -36.13 -16.96
CA LYS A 381 27.38 -35.49 -17.69
C LYS A 381 26.05 -35.56 -16.95
N ILE A 382 25.18 -34.63 -17.30
CA ILE A 382 23.77 -34.59 -16.89
C ILE A 382 22.93 -34.72 -18.16
N TYR A 383 22.04 -35.69 -18.18
CA TYR A 383 21.11 -35.98 -19.28
C TYR A 383 19.72 -35.56 -18.84
N ALA A 384 19.17 -34.55 -19.50
CA ALA A 384 17.86 -34.02 -19.19
C ALA A 384 16.90 -34.34 -20.35
N GLY A 385 15.88 -35.14 -20.07
CA GLY A 385 14.83 -35.50 -21.01
C GLY A 385 13.82 -34.38 -21.16
N THR A 386 13.41 -34.10 -22.40
CA THR A 386 12.46 -33.03 -22.67
C THR A 386 11.21 -33.48 -23.39
N ARG A 387 10.07 -32.93 -22.97
CA ARG A 387 8.79 -32.97 -23.68
C ARG A 387 8.70 -31.75 -24.62
N GLY A 388 7.90 -31.86 -25.69
CA GLY A 388 7.83 -30.81 -26.72
C GLY A 388 8.86 -30.99 -27.84
N PHE A 389 9.29 -32.23 -28.09
CA PHE A 389 10.15 -32.64 -29.20
C PHE A 389 11.62 -32.13 -29.14
N GLY A 390 12.08 -31.67 -27.97
CA GLY A 390 13.45 -31.20 -27.76
C GLY A 390 14.50 -32.31 -27.53
N GLY A 391 14.09 -33.58 -27.41
CA GLY A 391 14.97 -34.72 -27.23
C GLY A 391 15.67 -34.75 -25.87
N VAL A 392 16.93 -35.19 -25.85
CA VAL A 392 17.77 -35.22 -24.64
C VAL A 392 18.80 -34.10 -24.69
N LEU A 393 18.88 -33.30 -23.63
CA LEU A 393 19.83 -32.21 -23.47
C LEU A 393 20.96 -32.63 -22.53
N LEU A 394 22.21 -32.40 -22.95
CA LEU A 394 23.41 -32.70 -22.18
C LEU A 394 24.01 -31.44 -21.57
N PHE A 395 24.34 -31.54 -20.28
CA PHE A 395 25.05 -30.53 -19.53
C PHE A 395 26.32 -31.11 -18.91
N ASP A 396 27.36 -30.29 -18.81
CA ASP A 396 28.58 -30.66 -18.11
C ASP A 396 28.35 -30.69 -16.60
N LYS A 397 28.69 -31.79 -15.94
CA LYS A 397 28.43 -31.94 -14.50
C LYS A 397 29.26 -31.00 -13.64
N LYS A 398 30.48 -30.62 -14.06
CA LYS A 398 31.38 -29.79 -13.25
C LYS A 398 31.02 -28.31 -13.36
N THR A 399 30.99 -27.80 -14.58
CA THR A 399 30.71 -26.40 -14.91
C THR A 399 29.23 -26.06 -14.90
N PHE A 400 28.34 -27.06 -15.03
CA PHE A 400 26.88 -26.89 -15.10
C PHE A 400 26.42 -26.04 -16.29
N HIS A 401 27.12 -26.13 -17.41
CA HIS A 401 26.77 -25.45 -18.66
C HIS A 401 26.18 -26.43 -19.67
N PHE A 402 25.29 -25.92 -20.53
CA PHE A 402 24.75 -26.67 -21.65
C PHE A 402 25.85 -27.01 -22.66
N GLU A 403 25.90 -28.27 -23.11
CA GLU A 403 26.89 -28.73 -24.09
C GLU A 403 26.27 -29.08 -25.44
N LYS A 404 25.21 -29.91 -25.45
CA LYS A 404 24.70 -30.50 -26.69
C LYS A 404 23.25 -30.98 -26.55
N GLN A 405 22.52 -30.94 -27.66
CA GLN A 405 21.19 -31.55 -27.83
C GLN A 405 21.28 -32.84 -28.68
N ILE A 406 20.55 -33.89 -28.28
CA ILE A 406 20.43 -35.18 -28.98
C ILE A 406 18.99 -35.37 -29.47
N LEU A 407 18.82 -35.42 -30.80
CA LEU A 407 17.53 -35.61 -31.48
C LEU A 407 17.53 -36.88 -32.35
N GLU A 408 16.35 -37.45 -32.53
CA GLU A 408 15.97 -38.46 -33.51
C GLU A 408 15.36 -37.78 -34.74
N LYS A 409 15.84 -38.14 -35.94
CA LYS A 409 15.48 -37.42 -37.18
C LYS A 409 14.23 -37.98 -37.85
N TYR A 410 13.99 -39.28 -37.70
CA TYR A 410 12.98 -40.00 -38.49
C TYR A 410 11.63 -40.18 -37.79
N ASN A 411 11.58 -40.02 -36.47
CA ASN A 411 10.34 -40.09 -35.70
C ASN A 411 10.32 -38.97 -34.66
N GLN A 412 9.55 -37.91 -34.92
CA GLN A 412 9.46 -36.76 -34.02
C GLN A 412 8.94 -37.15 -32.64
N ASN A 413 8.06 -38.15 -32.52
CA ASN A 413 7.56 -38.62 -31.22
C ASN A 413 8.68 -39.21 -30.35
N SER A 414 9.76 -39.72 -30.95
CA SER A 414 10.94 -40.18 -30.21
C SER A 414 11.75 -39.03 -29.57
N ASN A 415 11.46 -37.77 -29.92
CA ASN A 415 12.07 -36.59 -29.30
C ASN A 415 11.26 -36.05 -28.12
N SER A 416 10.10 -36.63 -27.81
CA SER A 416 9.38 -36.33 -26.59
C SER A 416 9.74 -37.39 -25.55
N ILE A 417 10.65 -37.04 -24.64
CA ILE A 417 11.20 -37.95 -23.63
C ILE A 417 10.42 -37.79 -22.33
N SER A 418 9.73 -38.84 -21.88
CA SER A 418 8.87 -38.82 -20.69
C SER A 418 9.54 -39.37 -19.43
N ALA A 419 10.54 -40.24 -19.58
CA ALA A 419 11.27 -40.84 -18.47
C ALA A 419 12.67 -41.28 -18.90
N ILE A 420 13.64 -41.24 -17.98
CA ILE A 420 15.02 -41.68 -18.20
C ILE A 420 15.46 -42.54 -17.02
N VAL A 421 15.95 -43.75 -17.29
CA VAL A 421 16.48 -44.62 -16.23
C VAL A 421 17.79 -45.30 -16.64
N PRO A 422 18.79 -45.43 -15.75
CA PRO A 422 20.00 -46.19 -16.05
C PRO A 422 19.72 -47.68 -16.22
N ALA A 423 19.93 -48.22 -17.42
CA ALA A 423 19.84 -49.65 -17.66
C ALA A 423 21.04 -50.38 -17.06
N ASP A 424 22.24 -49.87 -17.31
CA ASP A 424 23.51 -50.33 -16.73
C ASP A 424 24.46 -49.13 -16.54
N SER A 425 25.74 -49.40 -16.24
CA SER A 425 26.75 -48.35 -16.01
C SER A 425 27.13 -47.55 -17.27
N SER A 426 26.74 -48.01 -18.46
CA SER A 426 27.09 -47.41 -19.76
C SER A 426 25.89 -46.99 -20.61
N THR A 427 24.66 -47.35 -20.22
CA THR A 427 23.48 -47.10 -21.05
C THR A 427 22.28 -46.57 -20.25
N LEU A 428 21.55 -45.64 -20.88
CA LEU A 428 20.29 -45.10 -20.38
C LEU A 428 19.13 -45.65 -21.22
N LEU A 429 18.06 -46.09 -20.57
CA LEU A 429 16.79 -46.38 -21.23
C LEU A 429 15.92 -45.13 -21.20
N LEU A 430 15.46 -44.74 -22.39
CA LEU A 430 14.63 -43.57 -22.63
C LEU A 430 13.20 -44.01 -22.95
N GLY A 431 12.25 -43.52 -22.15
CA GLY A 431 10.83 -43.58 -22.42
C GLY A 431 10.44 -42.44 -23.36
N THR A 432 9.72 -42.74 -24.44
CA THR A 432 9.30 -41.72 -25.42
C THR A 432 7.80 -41.78 -25.70
N ALA A 433 7.27 -40.81 -26.43
CA ALA A 433 5.91 -40.85 -27.01
C ALA A 433 5.78 -41.83 -28.20
N GLY A 434 6.65 -42.83 -28.24
CA GLY A 434 6.73 -43.89 -29.25
C GLY A 434 7.59 -45.04 -28.72
N PRO A 435 8.58 -45.54 -29.48
CA PRO A 435 9.39 -46.68 -29.04
C PRO A 435 10.34 -46.36 -27.89
N LEU A 436 10.78 -47.39 -27.16
CA LEU A 436 11.85 -47.25 -26.17
C LEU A 436 13.21 -47.16 -26.86
N TRP A 437 14.13 -46.37 -26.30
CA TRP A 437 15.48 -46.21 -26.83
C TRP A 437 16.54 -46.46 -25.77
N LEU A 438 17.54 -47.28 -26.07
CA LEU A 438 18.79 -47.32 -25.30
C LEU A 438 19.79 -46.33 -25.89
N LEU A 439 20.26 -45.42 -25.05
CA LEU A 439 21.30 -44.44 -25.34
C LEU A 439 22.60 -44.85 -24.66
N ASP A 440 23.67 -44.99 -25.44
CA ASP A 440 25.02 -45.21 -24.95
C ASP A 440 25.64 -43.91 -24.40
N LEU A 441 26.15 -43.95 -23.16
CA LEU A 441 26.79 -42.84 -22.46
C LEU A 441 28.09 -42.39 -23.15
N ALA A 442 28.75 -43.27 -23.92
CA ALA A 442 29.90 -42.91 -24.77
C ALA A 442 29.49 -42.11 -26.04
N GLY A 443 28.20 -41.85 -26.23
CA GLY A 443 27.68 -40.75 -27.05
C GLY A 443 27.53 -41.03 -28.55
N LYS A 444 27.42 -42.30 -28.99
CA LYS A 444 27.41 -42.61 -30.44
C LYS A 444 26.29 -43.50 -30.97
N ARG A 445 25.56 -44.24 -30.13
CA ARG A 445 24.55 -45.21 -30.62
C ARG A 445 23.25 -45.13 -29.83
N LYS A 446 22.14 -45.06 -30.58
CA LYS A 446 20.77 -45.22 -30.09
C LYS A 446 20.24 -46.57 -30.61
N LYS A 447 19.80 -47.45 -29.73
CA LYS A 447 19.19 -48.74 -30.10
C LYS A 447 17.71 -48.75 -29.73
N LYS A 448 16.85 -48.96 -30.71
CA LYS A 448 15.41 -49.12 -30.51
C LYS A 448 15.11 -50.45 -29.81
N ILE A 449 14.19 -50.43 -28.85
CA ILE A 449 13.68 -51.61 -28.16
C ILE A 449 12.15 -51.53 -28.09
N LEU A 450 11.49 -52.67 -28.28
CA LEU A 450 10.03 -52.78 -28.27
C LEU A 450 9.61 -53.93 -27.35
N PRO A 451 8.72 -53.69 -26.39
CA PRO A 451 8.04 -54.75 -25.67
C PRO A 451 7.16 -55.61 -26.59
N PRO A 452 6.86 -56.86 -26.22
CA PRO A 452 5.93 -57.71 -26.95
C PRO A 452 4.55 -57.05 -27.09
N GLY A 453 4.02 -56.95 -28.31
CA GLY A 453 2.72 -56.33 -28.57
C GLY A 453 2.71 -54.80 -28.67
N TRP A 454 3.86 -54.13 -28.60
CA TRP A 454 3.95 -52.67 -28.65
C TRP A 454 3.62 -52.07 -30.02
N ASN A 455 2.66 -51.16 -30.06
CA ASN A 455 2.32 -50.37 -31.25
C ASN A 455 3.17 -49.10 -31.32
N GLU A 456 4.15 -49.06 -32.23
CA GLU A 456 5.10 -47.94 -32.36
C GLU A 456 4.47 -46.57 -32.64
N ARG A 457 3.26 -46.52 -33.21
CA ARG A 457 2.55 -45.27 -33.54
C ARG A 457 1.51 -44.87 -32.50
N GLY A 458 1.15 -45.78 -31.59
CA GLY A 458 0.02 -45.61 -30.67
C GLY A 458 0.38 -45.76 -29.20
N ASP A 459 1.43 -46.51 -28.86
CA ASP A 459 1.88 -46.70 -27.49
C ASP A 459 2.94 -45.68 -27.10
N TRP A 460 2.84 -45.18 -25.87
CA TRP A 460 3.79 -44.26 -25.27
C TRP A 460 4.23 -44.76 -23.90
N THR A 461 5.41 -44.32 -23.47
CA THR A 461 5.89 -44.58 -22.11
C THR A 461 5.36 -43.48 -21.18
N SER A 462 4.66 -43.88 -20.12
CA SER A 462 4.22 -42.97 -19.05
C SER A 462 5.27 -42.87 -17.96
N ASP A 463 5.90 -43.98 -17.57
CA ASP A 463 6.93 -44.00 -16.54
C ASP A 463 7.93 -45.15 -16.73
N LEU A 464 9.17 -44.96 -16.23
CA LEU A 464 10.21 -45.95 -16.09
C LEU A 464 10.75 -45.93 -14.65
N TYR A 465 10.79 -47.09 -14.00
CA TYR A 465 11.32 -47.22 -12.65
C TYR A 465 12.24 -48.45 -12.53
N LYS A 466 13.43 -48.28 -11.95
CA LYS A 466 14.35 -49.40 -11.71
C LYS A 466 14.20 -49.90 -10.28
N ASP A 467 13.81 -51.16 -10.12
CA ASP A 467 13.66 -51.80 -8.81
C ASP A 467 15.02 -52.15 -8.18
N SER A 468 15.00 -52.48 -6.90
CA SER A 468 16.20 -52.84 -6.12
C SER A 468 16.89 -54.12 -6.64
N LYS A 469 16.19 -54.93 -7.44
CA LYS A 469 16.70 -56.16 -8.07
C LYS A 469 17.30 -55.90 -9.45
N GLY A 470 17.27 -54.65 -9.93
CA GLY A 470 17.84 -54.20 -11.20
C GLY A 470 16.93 -54.40 -12.42
N ASN A 471 15.67 -54.83 -12.24
CA ASN A 471 14.70 -54.83 -13.33
C ASN A 471 14.13 -53.43 -13.52
N ILE A 472 13.69 -53.13 -14.74
CA ILE A 472 13.05 -51.87 -15.09
C ILE A 472 11.57 -52.13 -15.32
N TRP A 473 10.74 -51.50 -14.51
CA TRP A 473 9.30 -51.44 -14.68
C TRP A 473 8.94 -50.32 -15.64
N ILE A 474 8.11 -50.64 -16.62
CA ILE A 474 7.72 -49.75 -17.71
C ILE A 474 6.21 -49.63 -17.63
N SER A 475 5.74 -48.43 -17.34
CA SER A 475 4.32 -48.12 -17.44
C SER A 475 4.01 -47.53 -18.81
N ALA A 476 3.10 -48.17 -19.53
CA ALA A 476 2.60 -47.76 -20.84
C ALA A 476 1.10 -48.14 -20.93
N TYR A 477 0.58 -48.37 -22.13
CA TYR A 477 -0.76 -48.97 -22.29
C TYR A 477 -0.91 -50.28 -21.50
N HIS A 478 0.18 -51.05 -21.46
CA HIS A 478 0.36 -52.19 -20.55
C HIS A 478 1.56 -51.96 -19.62
N ILE A 479 1.66 -52.79 -18.59
CA ILE A 479 2.76 -52.76 -17.62
C ILE A 479 3.74 -53.85 -17.98
N TYR A 480 5.01 -53.49 -18.15
CA TYR A 480 6.07 -54.45 -18.48
C TYR A 480 7.17 -54.41 -17.42
N ARG A 481 7.77 -55.57 -17.17
CA ARG A 481 9.00 -55.71 -16.41
C ARG A 481 10.12 -56.14 -17.36
N TYR A 482 11.09 -55.27 -17.58
CA TYR A 482 12.25 -55.48 -18.44
C TYR A 482 13.47 -55.86 -17.61
N ASN A 483 14.10 -56.99 -17.92
CA ASN A 483 15.38 -57.35 -17.32
C ASN A 483 16.51 -56.91 -18.27
N PRO A 484 17.34 -55.91 -17.90
CA PRO A 484 18.37 -55.37 -18.79
C PRO A 484 19.50 -56.36 -19.07
N ILE A 485 19.76 -57.31 -18.17
CA ILE A 485 20.80 -58.33 -18.30
C ILE A 485 20.35 -59.43 -19.27
N ALA A 486 19.16 -59.99 -19.01
CA ALA A 486 18.56 -61.03 -19.86
C ALA A 486 17.99 -60.49 -21.18
N LYS A 487 17.82 -59.16 -21.29
CA LYS A 487 17.22 -58.45 -22.44
C LYS A 487 15.84 -58.99 -22.81
N SER A 488 15.05 -59.37 -21.80
CA SER A 488 13.72 -59.94 -21.95
C SER A 488 12.66 -59.09 -21.25
N PHE A 489 11.44 -59.16 -21.77
CA PHE A 489 10.26 -58.48 -21.23
C PHE A 489 9.30 -59.51 -20.64
N ALA A 490 8.71 -59.19 -19.50
CA ALA A 490 7.55 -59.86 -18.95
C ALA A 490 6.37 -58.89 -18.91
N LEU A 491 5.23 -59.31 -19.46
CA LEU A 491 3.97 -58.56 -19.37
C LEU A 491 3.32 -58.83 -18.01
N ILE A 492 2.94 -57.77 -17.30
CA ILE A 492 2.28 -57.88 -15.99
C ILE A 492 0.76 -57.82 -16.23
N PRO A 493 -0.01 -58.84 -15.83
CA PRO A 493 -1.46 -58.87 -16.04
C PRO A 493 -2.15 -57.70 -15.34
N THR A 494 -2.96 -56.92 -16.06
CA THR A 494 -3.73 -55.83 -15.47
C THR A 494 -4.96 -56.38 -14.74
N HIS A 495 -5.29 -55.78 -13.59
CA HIS A 495 -6.47 -56.13 -12.79
C HIS A 495 -7.66 -55.22 -13.12
N GLN A 496 -8.89 -55.73 -13.08
CA GLN A 496 -10.10 -54.96 -13.46
C GLN A 496 -10.33 -53.68 -12.63
N ARG A 497 -9.83 -53.64 -11.39
CA ARG A 497 -9.89 -52.45 -10.52
C ARG A 497 -8.89 -51.34 -10.89
N LEU A 498 -7.93 -51.61 -11.77
CA LEU A 498 -7.08 -50.57 -12.35
C LEU A 498 -7.87 -49.87 -13.45
N LEU A 499 -8.50 -48.75 -13.09
CA LEU A 499 -9.37 -47.96 -13.98
C LEU A 499 -8.62 -47.30 -15.15
N SER A 500 -7.30 -47.19 -15.08
CA SER A 500 -6.43 -46.65 -16.14
C SER A 500 -5.02 -47.25 -16.08
N ALA A 501 -4.26 -47.07 -17.15
CA ALA A 501 -2.81 -47.28 -17.13
C ALA A 501 -2.15 -46.39 -16.03
N PRO A 502 -1.20 -46.93 -15.25
CA PRO A 502 -0.56 -46.14 -14.21
C PRO A 502 0.39 -45.08 -14.81
N PHE A 503 0.45 -43.91 -14.19
CA PHE A 503 1.29 -42.79 -14.64
C PHE A 503 2.56 -42.63 -13.80
N ALA A 504 2.62 -43.24 -12.62
CA ALA A 504 3.80 -43.22 -11.77
C ALA A 504 3.99 -44.58 -11.08
N LEU A 505 5.25 -44.95 -10.87
CA LEU A 505 5.70 -46.19 -10.25
C LEU A 505 6.64 -45.89 -9.08
N SER A 506 6.57 -46.68 -8.02
CA SER A 506 7.51 -46.59 -6.89
C SER A 506 7.63 -47.92 -6.17
N GLU A 507 8.80 -48.23 -5.63
CA GLU A 507 9.04 -49.45 -4.84
C GLU A 507 8.91 -49.14 -3.34
N ASP A 508 8.23 -50.01 -2.59
CA ASP A 508 8.22 -49.94 -1.14
C ASP A 508 9.40 -50.68 -0.50
N LYS A 509 9.59 -50.50 0.81
CA LYS A 509 10.70 -51.14 1.55
C LYS A 509 10.72 -52.66 1.50
N SER A 510 9.57 -53.29 1.22
CA SER A 510 9.45 -54.75 1.13
C SER A 510 9.75 -55.27 -0.28
N GLY A 511 10.08 -54.37 -1.21
CA GLY A 511 10.33 -54.67 -2.61
C GLY A 511 9.06 -54.90 -3.42
N HIS A 512 7.90 -54.43 -2.94
CA HIS A 512 6.65 -54.47 -3.70
C HIS A 512 6.50 -53.18 -4.52
N MET A 513 5.85 -53.31 -5.67
CA MET A 513 5.70 -52.19 -6.60
C MET A 513 4.35 -51.51 -6.41
N TRP A 514 4.38 -50.22 -6.15
CA TRP A 514 3.22 -49.36 -6.10
C TRP A 514 3.03 -48.63 -7.42
N MET A 515 1.77 -48.44 -7.79
CA MET A 515 1.36 -47.89 -9.07
C MET A 515 0.25 -46.87 -8.85
N ALA A 516 0.40 -45.68 -9.43
CA ALA A 516 -0.56 -44.59 -9.33
C ALA A 516 -1.32 -44.38 -10.65
N GLY A 517 -2.64 -44.27 -10.57
CA GLY A 517 -3.56 -43.96 -11.68
C GLY A 517 -4.77 -43.20 -11.13
N HIS A 518 -5.99 -43.66 -11.41
CA HIS A 518 -7.19 -43.26 -10.65
C HIS A 518 -7.26 -43.98 -9.30
N GLY A 519 -6.30 -43.68 -8.42
CA GLY A 519 -6.06 -44.39 -7.17
C GLY A 519 -4.64 -44.96 -7.10
N LEU A 520 -4.37 -45.75 -6.07
CA LEU A 520 -3.10 -46.44 -5.85
C LEU A 520 -3.34 -47.95 -5.76
N ALA A 521 -2.45 -48.73 -6.37
CA ALA A 521 -2.46 -50.18 -6.27
C ALA A 521 -1.07 -50.71 -5.95
N ARG A 522 -0.99 -51.80 -5.18
CA ARG A 522 0.26 -52.51 -4.90
C ARG A 522 0.29 -53.85 -5.61
N TYR A 523 1.37 -54.07 -6.34
CA TYR A 523 1.75 -55.34 -6.91
C TYR A 523 2.75 -56.04 -5.98
N ASN A 524 2.31 -57.15 -5.40
CA ASN A 524 3.14 -57.97 -4.56
C ASN A 524 4.09 -58.80 -5.42
N THR A 525 5.37 -58.42 -5.40
CA THR A 525 6.42 -59.06 -6.22
C THR A 525 6.75 -60.49 -5.79
N VAL A 526 6.29 -60.95 -4.63
CA VAL A 526 6.46 -62.33 -4.15
C VAL A 526 5.28 -63.20 -4.59
N LEU A 527 4.05 -62.68 -4.47
CA LEU A 527 2.82 -63.37 -4.88
C LEU A 527 2.50 -63.21 -6.38
N ASP A 528 3.27 -62.38 -7.10
CA ASP A 528 3.09 -62.03 -8.51
C ASP A 528 1.64 -61.61 -8.84
N SER A 529 1.03 -60.82 -7.96
CA SER A 529 -0.37 -60.38 -8.06
C SER A 529 -0.63 -59.06 -7.33
N PHE A 530 -1.72 -58.38 -7.69
CA PHE A 530 -2.18 -57.18 -6.98
C PHE A 530 -2.93 -57.54 -5.70
N ASP A 531 -2.51 -56.99 -4.56
CA ASP A 531 -3.07 -57.33 -3.24
C ASP A 531 -3.68 -56.14 -2.48
N VAL A 532 -3.31 -54.90 -2.81
CA VAL A 532 -3.84 -53.67 -2.17
C VAL A 532 -4.35 -52.69 -3.24
N PHE A 533 -5.54 -52.11 -2.98
CA PHE A 533 -6.16 -51.07 -3.80
C PHE A 533 -6.70 -49.94 -2.92
N LEU A 534 -6.31 -48.71 -3.23
CA LEU A 534 -6.75 -47.46 -2.59
C LEU A 534 -7.40 -46.57 -3.66
N ASP A 535 -8.72 -46.64 -3.78
CA ASP A 535 -9.56 -45.96 -4.79
C ASP A 535 -10.58 -44.98 -4.17
N SER A 536 -10.55 -44.85 -2.84
CA SER A 536 -11.40 -44.01 -2.01
C SER A 536 -10.54 -43.12 -1.12
N PHE A 537 -10.75 -41.82 -1.19
CA PHE A 537 -10.03 -40.82 -0.42
C PHE A 537 -11.06 -39.91 0.29
N PRO A 538 -10.91 -39.63 1.59
CA PRO A 538 -11.89 -38.83 2.35
C PRO A 538 -12.08 -37.41 1.81
N TYR A 539 -11.02 -36.83 1.23
CA TYR A 539 -10.96 -35.43 0.83
C TYR A 539 -10.98 -35.24 -0.70
N ILE A 540 -10.85 -36.30 -1.50
CA ILE A 540 -10.71 -36.22 -2.98
C ILE A 540 -11.96 -36.81 -3.62
N LYS A 541 -12.75 -35.96 -4.29
CA LYS A 541 -13.97 -36.35 -5.04
C LYS A 541 -13.65 -36.46 -6.54
N MET A 542 -14.48 -37.20 -7.28
CA MET A 542 -14.41 -37.20 -8.75
C MET A 542 -14.71 -35.79 -9.29
N PRO A 543 -14.05 -35.34 -10.39
CA PRO A 543 -13.13 -36.08 -11.27
C PRO A 543 -11.66 -36.14 -10.80
N ASP A 544 -11.31 -35.50 -9.69
CA ASP A 544 -9.92 -35.28 -9.26
C ASP A 544 -9.24 -36.49 -8.59
N LYS A 545 -9.70 -37.72 -8.81
CA LYS A 545 -9.10 -38.93 -8.20
C LYS A 545 -7.75 -39.35 -8.78
N GLN A 546 -7.29 -38.71 -9.85
CA GLN A 546 -6.02 -39.07 -10.48
C GLN A 546 -4.85 -38.65 -9.59
N VAL A 547 -4.04 -39.63 -9.19
CA VAL A 547 -2.81 -39.39 -8.44
C VAL A 547 -1.71 -39.02 -9.43
N SER A 548 -1.14 -37.83 -9.29
CA SER A 548 -0.18 -37.27 -10.25
C SER A 548 1.28 -37.54 -9.85
N ALA A 549 1.60 -37.48 -8.56
CA ALA A 549 2.87 -37.93 -8.01
C ALA A 549 2.66 -38.59 -6.65
N PHE A 550 3.56 -39.52 -6.31
CA PHE A 550 3.59 -40.12 -4.98
C PHE A 550 4.99 -40.63 -4.61
N VAL A 551 5.25 -40.73 -3.31
CA VAL A 551 6.46 -41.31 -2.73
C VAL A 551 6.10 -42.06 -1.44
N ILE A 552 6.92 -43.04 -1.07
CA ILE A 552 6.71 -43.87 0.12
C ILE A 552 7.85 -43.59 1.08
N ASP A 553 7.52 -43.25 2.33
CA ASP A 553 8.52 -42.92 3.34
C ASP A 553 9.01 -44.13 4.15
N GLN A 554 9.94 -43.87 5.06
CA GLN A 554 10.53 -44.92 5.86
C GLN A 554 9.59 -45.57 6.89
N GLN A 555 8.43 -44.96 7.17
CA GLN A 555 7.42 -45.46 8.08
C GLN A 555 6.24 -46.09 7.32
N ASN A 556 6.42 -46.47 6.04
CA ASN A 556 5.36 -47.00 5.18
C ASN A 556 4.15 -46.03 5.06
N ARG A 557 4.39 -44.72 5.11
CA ARG A 557 3.36 -43.73 4.77
C ARG A 557 3.50 -43.37 3.30
N ILE A 558 2.39 -43.42 2.57
CA ILE A 558 2.32 -43.01 1.17
C ILE A 558 1.97 -41.52 1.15
N TRP A 559 2.88 -40.73 0.61
CA TRP A 559 2.67 -39.31 0.35
C TRP A 559 2.29 -39.16 -1.11
N PHE A 560 1.12 -38.61 -1.38
CA PHE A 560 0.63 -38.47 -2.74
C PHE A 560 -0.16 -37.18 -2.89
N ASN A 561 -0.28 -36.71 -4.14
CA ASN A 561 -1.15 -35.61 -4.48
C ASN A 561 -2.13 -36.00 -5.57
N SER A 562 -3.24 -35.27 -5.62
CA SER A 562 -4.16 -35.29 -6.75
C SER A 562 -4.36 -33.86 -7.24
N ASN A 563 -4.87 -33.71 -8.47
CA ASN A 563 -5.02 -32.39 -9.07
C ASN A 563 -5.87 -31.49 -8.16
N ASN A 564 -5.37 -30.27 -7.87
CA ASN A 564 -6.05 -29.26 -7.05
C ASN A 564 -6.41 -29.67 -5.59
N ASN A 565 -5.80 -30.73 -5.04
CA ASN A 565 -6.14 -31.23 -3.70
C ASN A 565 -4.89 -31.42 -2.82
N GLY A 566 -3.89 -30.53 -2.96
CA GLY A 566 -2.74 -30.46 -2.06
C GLY A 566 -1.98 -31.78 -1.85
N LEU A 567 -1.44 -31.95 -0.65
CA LEU A 567 -0.67 -33.15 -0.27
C LEU A 567 -1.46 -34.02 0.71
N THR A 568 -1.44 -35.32 0.49
CA THR A 568 -2.06 -36.31 1.39
C THR A 568 -1.04 -37.34 1.81
N ALA A 569 -0.97 -37.60 3.12
CA ALA A 569 -0.23 -38.72 3.70
C ALA A 569 -1.21 -39.81 4.14
N TYR A 570 -1.00 -41.03 3.66
CA TYR A 570 -1.75 -42.21 4.05
C TYR A 570 -0.82 -43.18 4.80
N ASP A 571 -1.13 -43.44 6.07
CA ASP A 571 -0.43 -44.42 6.88
C ASP A 571 -1.02 -45.81 6.61
N ILE A 572 -0.22 -46.71 6.01
CA ILE A 572 -0.68 -48.05 5.59
C ILE A 572 -1.08 -48.90 6.82
N ASP A 573 -0.31 -48.81 7.90
CA ASP A 573 -0.48 -49.65 9.08
C ASP A 573 -1.68 -49.19 9.92
N ARG A 574 -1.84 -47.86 10.09
CA ARG A 574 -2.94 -47.25 10.85
C ARG A 574 -4.21 -47.03 10.04
N ARG A 575 -4.13 -47.11 8.71
CA ARG A 575 -5.22 -46.80 7.77
C ARG A 575 -5.83 -45.42 7.99
N SER A 576 -4.99 -44.43 8.28
CA SER A 576 -5.39 -43.05 8.57
C SER A 576 -4.83 -42.07 7.55
N PHE A 577 -5.61 -41.04 7.22
CA PHE A 577 -5.21 -39.97 6.32
C PHE A 577 -4.85 -38.70 7.09
N ARG A 578 -3.84 -37.98 6.60
CA ARG A 578 -3.54 -36.60 6.97
C ARG A 578 -3.41 -35.77 5.70
N HIS A 579 -4.00 -34.59 5.71
CA HIS A 579 -4.10 -33.74 4.53
C HIS A 579 -3.51 -32.37 4.80
N PHE A 580 -2.74 -31.85 3.84
CA PHE A 580 -2.07 -30.55 3.90
C PHE A 580 -2.51 -29.70 2.72
N THR A 581 -3.03 -28.50 3.02
CA THR A 581 -3.52 -27.50 2.07
C THR A 581 -2.81 -26.16 2.32
N ARG A 582 -3.20 -25.10 1.60
CA ARG A 582 -2.69 -23.75 1.85
C ARG A 582 -2.90 -23.26 3.28
N SER A 583 -4.02 -23.63 3.92
CA SER A 583 -4.27 -23.26 5.32
C SER A 583 -3.34 -23.93 6.33
N GLU A 584 -2.77 -25.08 5.97
CA GLU A 584 -1.80 -25.83 6.79
C GLU A 584 -0.34 -25.43 6.48
N GLY A 585 -0.12 -24.40 5.65
CA GLY A 585 1.21 -23.87 5.32
C GLY A 585 1.82 -24.37 4.02
N LEU A 586 1.09 -25.13 3.20
CA LEU A 586 1.55 -25.53 1.87
C LEU A 586 1.48 -24.32 0.90
N PRO A 587 2.56 -23.95 0.17
CA PRO A 587 2.54 -22.76 -0.70
C PRO A 587 1.56 -22.87 -1.87
N ASP A 588 1.48 -24.05 -2.47
CA ASP A 588 0.64 -24.34 -3.63
C ASP A 588 0.12 -25.79 -3.58
N GLU A 589 -1.10 -26.00 -4.06
CA GLU A 589 -1.79 -27.30 -4.01
C GLU A 589 -1.49 -28.15 -5.25
N ASN A 590 -0.89 -27.57 -6.28
CA ASN A 590 -0.49 -28.25 -7.51
C ASN A 590 0.97 -28.71 -7.43
N ILE A 591 1.16 -29.94 -6.97
CA ILE A 591 2.46 -30.59 -6.85
C ILE A 591 2.81 -31.29 -8.17
N ALA A 592 3.97 -30.93 -8.73
CA ALA A 592 4.55 -31.53 -9.93
C ALA A 592 5.40 -32.76 -9.59
N SER A 593 6.16 -32.70 -8.50
CA SER A 593 7.14 -33.72 -8.14
C SER A 593 7.37 -33.84 -6.64
N MET A 594 7.77 -35.03 -6.20
CA MET A 594 8.14 -35.30 -4.80
C MET A 594 9.34 -36.24 -4.72
N ILE A 595 10.20 -36.05 -3.73
CA ILE A 595 11.29 -36.97 -3.40
C ILE A 595 11.60 -36.93 -1.91
N ILE A 596 12.02 -38.06 -1.33
CA ILE A 596 12.45 -38.14 0.06
C ILE A 596 13.97 -38.21 0.11
N VAL A 597 14.58 -37.31 0.88
CA VAL A 597 16.02 -37.29 1.16
C VAL A 597 16.21 -37.25 2.68
N GLY A 598 16.73 -38.33 3.25
CA GLY A 598 16.85 -38.47 4.72
C GLY A 598 15.47 -38.50 5.41
N HIS A 599 15.23 -37.55 6.32
CA HIS A 599 13.95 -37.37 7.03
C HIS A 599 13.13 -36.19 6.47
N LYS A 600 13.41 -35.78 5.23
CA LYS A 600 12.80 -34.63 4.57
C LYS A 600 12.09 -35.06 3.29
N LEU A 601 10.87 -34.55 3.10
CA LEU A 601 10.11 -34.67 1.86
C LEU A 601 10.24 -33.36 1.08
N TRP A 602 10.92 -33.43 -0.05
CA TRP A 602 11.03 -32.33 -1.01
C TRP A 602 9.87 -32.38 -1.99
N ILE A 603 9.30 -31.22 -2.26
CA ILE A 603 8.09 -31.05 -3.06
C ILE A 603 8.37 -29.93 -4.07
N ALA A 604 8.16 -30.22 -5.34
CA ALA A 604 8.15 -29.21 -6.38
C ALA A 604 6.70 -28.94 -6.77
N TYR A 605 6.27 -27.69 -6.64
CA TYR A 605 4.97 -27.20 -7.08
C TYR A 605 5.14 -26.29 -8.29
N TYR A 606 4.04 -26.00 -9.00
CA TYR A 606 4.14 -25.18 -10.20
C TYR A 606 4.73 -23.79 -9.91
N SER A 607 4.50 -23.24 -8.72
CA SER A 607 5.06 -21.94 -8.30
C SER A 607 6.41 -21.99 -7.56
N GLY A 608 7.12 -23.13 -7.44
CA GLY A 608 8.38 -23.22 -6.68
C GLY A 608 8.65 -24.56 -5.98
N ILE A 609 9.38 -24.54 -4.85
CA ILE A 609 9.83 -25.74 -4.12
C ILE A 609 9.61 -25.62 -2.61
N ALA A 610 9.15 -26.67 -1.94
CA ALA A 610 9.11 -26.76 -0.48
C ALA A 610 9.75 -28.04 0.04
N CYS A 611 10.02 -28.02 1.33
CA CYS A 611 10.53 -29.15 2.09
C CYS A 611 9.68 -29.32 3.35
N ILE A 612 9.25 -30.56 3.60
CA ILE A 612 8.52 -30.95 4.81
C ILE A 612 9.42 -31.84 5.65
N ASP A 613 9.56 -31.49 6.92
CA ASP A 613 10.17 -32.40 7.90
C ASP A 613 9.19 -33.54 8.24
N LEU A 614 9.58 -34.79 7.99
CA LEU A 614 8.70 -35.95 8.17
C LEU A 614 8.44 -36.34 9.63
N GLN A 615 9.15 -35.73 10.59
CA GLN A 615 9.00 -35.92 12.03
C GLN A 615 8.15 -34.80 12.65
N THR A 616 8.45 -33.54 12.33
CA THR A 616 7.77 -32.37 12.92
C THR A 616 6.61 -31.85 12.06
N PHE A 617 6.56 -32.23 10.78
CA PHE A 617 5.64 -31.72 9.76
C PHE A 617 5.76 -30.21 9.49
N GLN A 618 6.86 -29.58 9.89
CA GLN A 618 7.13 -28.20 9.51
C GLN A 618 7.45 -28.09 8.03
N ILE A 619 6.85 -27.09 7.38
CA ILE A 619 7.00 -26.79 5.96
C ILE A 619 7.86 -25.54 5.81
N VAL A 620 8.91 -25.65 5.00
CA VAL A 620 9.78 -24.53 4.57
C VAL A 620 9.69 -24.44 3.06
N SER A 621 9.47 -23.23 2.53
CA SER A 621 9.34 -22.98 1.10
C SER A 621 10.50 -22.18 0.55
N PHE A 622 10.81 -22.37 -0.72
CA PHE A 622 11.93 -21.74 -1.40
C PHE A 622 11.47 -21.08 -2.69
N GLY A 623 12.06 -19.91 -2.96
CA GLY A 623 11.69 -19.07 -4.09
C GLY A 623 12.87 -18.34 -4.71
N LYS A 624 12.57 -17.21 -5.37
CA LYS A 624 13.56 -16.39 -6.07
C LYS A 624 14.66 -15.90 -5.14
N GLU A 625 14.31 -15.50 -3.93
CA GLU A 625 15.25 -15.05 -2.89
C GLU A 625 16.24 -16.14 -2.44
N ASP A 626 15.95 -17.42 -2.68
CA ASP A 626 16.86 -18.53 -2.36
C ASP A 626 17.72 -18.95 -3.56
N GLY A 627 17.56 -18.26 -4.69
CA GLY A 627 18.30 -18.50 -5.93
C GLY A 627 17.57 -19.36 -6.96
N PHE A 628 16.34 -19.79 -6.69
CA PHE A 628 15.51 -20.49 -7.69
C PHE A 628 15.02 -19.52 -8.78
N PRO A 629 14.83 -20.01 -10.01
CA PRO A 629 14.34 -19.17 -11.09
C PRO A 629 12.84 -18.86 -10.93
N VAL A 630 12.38 -17.71 -11.45
CA VAL A 630 10.99 -17.22 -11.34
C VAL A 630 10.02 -17.96 -12.30
N MET A 631 10.55 -18.85 -13.11
CA MET A 631 9.78 -19.69 -14.03
C MET A 631 9.10 -20.84 -13.27
N PRO A 632 7.99 -21.39 -13.78
CA PRO A 632 7.29 -22.46 -13.11
C PRO A 632 8.00 -23.81 -13.25
N VAL A 633 7.76 -24.69 -12.28
CA VAL A 633 8.01 -26.13 -12.46
C VAL A 633 6.86 -26.69 -13.27
N VAL A 634 7.16 -27.45 -14.31
CA VAL A 634 6.15 -27.96 -15.25
C VAL A 634 5.65 -29.35 -14.84
N LYS A 635 4.40 -29.65 -15.19
CA LYS A 635 3.82 -31.00 -15.03
C LYS A 635 4.70 -32.03 -15.73
N GLY A 636 5.14 -33.05 -14.99
CA GLY A 636 6.02 -34.10 -15.49
C GLY A 636 7.47 -34.00 -14.99
N ALA A 637 7.89 -32.85 -14.46
CA ALA A 637 9.22 -32.66 -13.91
C ALA A 637 9.50 -33.62 -12.74
N ARG A 638 10.72 -34.14 -12.69
CA ARG A 638 11.18 -35.09 -11.66
C ARG A 638 12.41 -34.60 -10.94
N PHE A 639 12.41 -34.79 -9.63
CA PHE A 639 13.63 -34.68 -8.85
C PHE A 639 14.57 -35.83 -9.15
N PHE A 640 15.85 -35.51 -9.28
CA PHE A 640 16.93 -36.49 -9.26
C PHE A 640 17.88 -36.17 -8.10
N TYR A 641 18.20 -37.17 -7.27
CA TYR A 641 19.15 -37.03 -6.17
C TYR A 641 20.47 -37.75 -6.48
N ASP A 642 21.54 -36.97 -6.64
CA ASP A 642 22.91 -37.50 -6.71
C ASP A 642 23.44 -37.68 -5.29
N ASN A 643 23.42 -38.93 -4.82
CA ASN A 643 23.91 -39.29 -3.48
C ASN A 643 25.43 -39.07 -3.31
N ALA A 644 26.21 -39.15 -4.40
CA ALA A 644 27.67 -39.00 -4.32
C ALA A 644 28.09 -37.54 -4.10
N LEU A 645 27.37 -36.59 -4.71
CA LEU A 645 27.61 -35.16 -4.54
C LEU A 645 26.65 -34.49 -3.54
N GLN A 646 25.68 -35.23 -3.03
CA GLN A 646 24.57 -34.71 -2.21
C GLN A 646 23.86 -33.53 -2.90
N GLN A 647 23.53 -33.69 -4.18
CA GLN A 647 22.86 -32.65 -4.97
C GLN A 647 21.48 -33.12 -5.43
N LEU A 648 20.47 -32.27 -5.26
CA LEU A 648 19.18 -32.41 -5.91
C LEU A 648 19.18 -31.63 -7.23
N TYR A 649 18.59 -32.23 -8.25
CA TYR A 649 18.36 -31.64 -9.56
C TYR A 649 16.87 -31.57 -9.84
N LEU A 650 16.43 -30.49 -10.49
CA LEU A 650 15.05 -30.31 -10.92
C LEU A 650 14.99 -29.51 -12.22
N GLY A 651 14.09 -29.91 -13.12
CA GLY A 651 13.77 -29.18 -14.34
C GLY A 651 12.69 -28.12 -14.11
N PHE A 652 12.93 -26.93 -14.63
CA PHE A 652 11.95 -25.85 -14.78
C PHE A 652 11.60 -25.67 -16.27
N SER A 653 10.70 -24.77 -16.66
CA SER A 653 10.29 -24.62 -18.08
C SER A 653 11.45 -24.56 -19.09
N ASN A 654 12.49 -23.75 -18.86
CA ASN A 654 13.62 -23.60 -19.78
C ASN A 654 14.99 -23.54 -19.07
N ALA A 655 15.07 -24.08 -17.86
CA ALA A 655 16.31 -24.18 -17.09
C ALA A 655 16.33 -25.46 -16.25
N ILE A 656 17.54 -25.92 -15.91
CA ILE A 656 17.74 -26.92 -14.86
C ILE A 656 18.39 -26.26 -13.65
N VAL A 657 18.01 -26.71 -12.46
CA VAL A 657 18.62 -26.26 -11.22
C VAL A 657 19.32 -27.41 -10.53
N ARG A 658 20.37 -27.09 -9.76
CA ARG A 658 20.95 -28.00 -8.78
C ARG A 658 21.20 -27.30 -7.44
N PHE A 659 21.01 -28.01 -6.34
CA PHE A 659 21.25 -27.49 -5.00
C PHE A 659 21.55 -28.63 -4.01
N ASN A 660 22.27 -28.30 -2.93
CA ASN A 660 22.42 -29.24 -1.81
C ASN A 660 21.20 -29.12 -0.86
N PRO A 661 20.42 -30.19 -0.67
CA PRO A 661 19.24 -30.15 0.21
C PRO A 661 19.58 -29.85 1.67
N TYR A 662 20.79 -30.14 2.14
CA TYR A 662 21.18 -29.90 3.53
C TYR A 662 21.66 -28.47 3.75
N ASP A 663 22.39 -27.89 2.79
CA ASP A 663 22.92 -26.53 2.91
C ASP A 663 21.79 -25.49 2.79
N ILE A 664 20.84 -25.72 1.89
CA ILE A 664 19.72 -24.78 1.66
C ILE A 664 18.76 -24.67 2.84
N LEU A 665 18.74 -25.69 3.72
CA LEU A 665 17.92 -25.72 4.93
C LEU A 665 18.58 -25.06 6.15
N GLN A 666 19.81 -24.54 6.03
CA GLN A 666 20.45 -23.86 7.15
C GLN A 666 19.63 -22.64 7.58
N VAL A 667 19.30 -22.59 8.88
CA VAL A 667 18.45 -21.55 9.47
C VAL A 667 19.08 -20.18 9.25
N LYS A 668 18.36 -19.29 8.58
CA LYS A 668 18.78 -17.89 8.42
C LYS A 668 18.57 -17.16 9.75
N SER A 669 19.49 -16.28 10.12
CA SER A 669 19.30 -15.43 11.31
C SER A 669 18.06 -14.55 11.13
N PRO A 670 17.16 -14.48 12.12
CA PRO A 670 15.99 -13.62 12.01
C PRO A 670 16.42 -12.14 11.98
N PRO A 671 15.72 -11.29 11.21
CA PRO A 671 16.00 -9.87 11.17
C PRO A 671 15.66 -9.20 12.50
N HIS A 672 16.37 -8.12 12.82
CA HIS A 672 16.08 -7.35 14.01
C HIS A 672 14.80 -6.53 13.82
N VAL A 673 13.78 -6.83 14.64
CA VAL A 673 12.49 -6.12 14.64
C VAL A 673 12.51 -5.00 15.67
N PHE A 674 12.02 -3.83 15.27
CA PHE A 674 11.83 -2.66 16.11
C PHE A 674 10.56 -1.92 15.69
N ILE A 675 10.20 -0.87 16.41
CA ILE A 675 9.09 0.01 16.02
C ILE A 675 9.73 1.23 15.37
N GLU A 676 9.47 1.42 14.08
CA GLU A 676 10.07 2.48 13.27
C GLU A 676 9.46 3.84 13.63
N SER A 677 8.13 3.92 13.65
CA SER A 677 7.44 5.16 14.00
C SER A 677 6.12 4.88 14.69
N LEU A 678 5.75 5.79 15.58
CA LEU A 678 4.43 5.83 16.19
C LEU A 678 3.85 7.23 15.98
N VAL A 679 2.72 7.29 15.28
CA VAL A 679 2.01 8.53 14.96
C VAL A 679 0.73 8.59 15.77
N ILE A 680 0.57 9.66 16.56
CA ILE A 680 -0.66 9.92 17.33
C ILE A 680 -1.46 11.01 16.63
N ASN A 681 -2.73 10.73 16.30
CA ASN A 681 -3.67 11.65 15.62
C ASN A 681 -3.07 12.35 14.36
N GLY A 682 -2.16 11.69 13.65
CA GLY A 682 -1.54 12.23 12.43
C GLY A 682 -0.55 13.39 12.62
N GLN A 683 -0.23 13.80 13.86
CA GLN A 683 0.58 15.00 14.13
C GLN A 683 1.88 14.74 14.88
N LYS A 684 1.91 13.78 15.80
CA LYS A 684 3.09 13.53 16.64
C LYS A 684 3.79 12.24 16.24
N ASN A 685 4.92 12.37 15.54
CA ASN A 685 5.85 11.25 15.28
C ASN A 685 6.75 11.04 16.50
N ILE A 686 6.62 9.91 17.17
CA ILE A 686 7.53 9.48 18.23
C ILE A 686 8.44 8.40 17.63
N PHE A 687 9.73 8.75 17.49
CA PHE A 687 10.78 7.80 17.14
C PHE A 687 11.39 7.25 18.43
N LEU A 688 11.31 5.94 18.61
CA LEU A 688 11.53 5.29 19.90
C LEU A 688 13.03 5.14 20.24
N PRO A 689 13.37 5.35 21.53
CA PRO A 689 13.49 4.17 22.39
C PRO A 689 12.60 4.19 23.65
N GLU A 690 11.58 5.04 23.75
CA GLU A 690 10.69 5.10 24.94
C GLU A 690 9.64 3.97 24.99
N GLN A 691 9.82 2.98 25.85
CA GLN A 691 8.90 1.83 25.97
C GLN A 691 7.49 2.17 26.52
N HIS A 692 7.32 3.37 27.07
CA HIS A 692 6.09 3.82 27.70
C HIS A 692 5.64 5.16 27.12
N ILE A 693 4.56 5.14 26.36
CA ILE A 693 3.98 6.35 25.77
C ILE A 693 2.72 6.71 26.55
N THR A 694 2.67 7.94 27.07
CA THR A 694 1.47 8.47 27.72
C THR A 694 0.81 9.52 26.83
N THR A 695 -0.48 9.37 26.59
CA THR A 695 -1.24 10.28 25.72
C THR A 695 -2.61 10.61 26.32
N SER A 696 -3.24 11.66 25.80
CA SER A 696 -4.54 12.16 26.27
C SER A 696 -5.69 11.28 25.75
N TRP A 697 -6.83 11.30 26.43
CA TRP A 697 -8.06 10.66 25.95
C TRP A 697 -8.54 11.19 24.58
N ARG A 698 -8.12 12.39 24.18
CA ARG A 698 -8.38 12.97 22.84
C ARG A 698 -7.44 12.44 21.75
N ASP A 699 -6.29 11.93 22.18
CA ASP A 699 -5.18 11.53 21.34
C ASP A 699 -5.07 10.00 21.34
N ASN A 700 -6.15 9.36 20.88
CA ASN A 700 -6.40 7.92 21.01
C ASN A 700 -6.41 7.16 19.66
N GLU A 701 -6.08 7.83 18.56
CA GLU A 701 -5.76 7.19 17.29
C GLU A 701 -4.25 7.02 17.17
N ILE A 702 -3.81 5.77 17.02
CA ILE A 702 -2.40 5.41 17.03
C ILE A 702 -2.08 4.61 15.79
N MET A 703 -1.14 5.11 15.00
CA MET A 703 -0.58 4.42 13.84
C MET A 703 0.83 3.95 14.18
N ILE A 704 1.13 2.67 13.93
CA ILE A 704 2.41 2.06 14.27
C ILE A 704 3.02 1.48 13.01
N THR A 705 4.26 1.87 12.72
CA THR A 705 5.09 1.27 11.67
C THR A 705 6.08 0.31 12.30
N ILE A 706 6.05 -0.95 11.88
CA ILE A 706 6.98 -1.98 12.32
C ILE A 706 8.24 -1.90 11.46
N GLY A 707 9.40 -1.66 12.07
CA GLY A 707 10.69 -1.70 11.41
C GLY A 707 11.30 -3.10 11.45
N SER A 708 11.83 -3.55 10.32
CA SER A 708 12.62 -4.79 10.23
C SER A 708 13.65 -4.63 9.13
N ILE A 709 14.93 -4.81 9.47
CA ILE A 709 16.02 -4.61 8.51
C ILE A 709 16.59 -5.97 8.12
N SER A 710 16.50 -6.31 6.83
CA SER A 710 17.14 -7.51 6.25
C SER A 710 17.46 -7.33 4.79
N PHE A 711 18.73 -7.42 4.43
CA PHE A 711 19.17 -7.28 3.05
C PHE A 711 19.12 -8.60 2.26
N SER A 712 19.04 -9.74 2.95
CA SER A 712 19.01 -11.09 2.34
C SER A 712 17.61 -11.68 2.23
N SER A 713 16.63 -11.20 3.01
CA SER A 713 15.27 -11.76 3.07
C SER A 713 14.14 -10.72 3.12
N GLY A 714 14.41 -9.47 2.68
CA GLY A 714 13.48 -8.35 2.84
C GLY A 714 12.07 -8.58 2.28
N HIS A 715 11.93 -9.24 1.13
CA HIS A 715 10.64 -9.47 0.47
C HIS A 715 9.85 -10.69 0.99
N SER A 716 10.46 -11.54 1.83
CA SER A 716 9.83 -12.75 2.38
C SER A 716 9.44 -12.61 3.85
N GLN A 717 9.22 -11.37 4.30
CA GLN A 717 8.79 -11.05 5.67
C GLN A 717 7.30 -10.78 5.74
N GLY A 718 6.67 -11.35 6.77
CA GLY A 718 5.30 -11.10 7.17
C GLY A 718 5.26 -10.39 8.52
N PHE A 719 4.26 -9.53 8.70
CA PHE A 719 4.02 -8.78 9.93
C PHE A 719 2.65 -9.12 10.50
N ALA A 720 2.56 -9.05 11.83
CA ALA A 720 1.30 -9.22 12.55
C ALA A 720 1.35 -8.49 13.88
N TYR A 721 0.18 -8.19 14.44
CA TYR A 721 0.07 -7.51 15.73
C TYR A 721 -1.07 -8.07 16.58
N ARG A 722 -1.03 -7.79 17.89
CA ARG A 722 -2.13 -8.05 18.82
C ARG A 722 -2.10 -7.07 19.99
N ILE A 723 -3.28 -6.77 20.52
CA ILE A 723 -3.47 -5.97 21.73
C ILE A 723 -3.84 -6.94 22.85
N LEU A 724 -2.97 -7.11 23.84
CA LEU A 724 -3.15 -8.13 24.86
C LEU A 724 -4.34 -7.81 25.78
N LYS A 725 -5.35 -8.69 25.76
CA LYS A 725 -6.34 -8.81 26.85
C LYS A 725 -5.96 -9.95 27.81
N ASN A 726 -5.41 -11.02 27.25
CA ASN A 726 -4.89 -12.22 27.91
C ASN A 726 -3.81 -12.87 27.02
N GLU A 727 -3.06 -13.85 27.54
CA GLU A 727 -1.95 -14.51 26.81
C GLU A 727 -2.41 -15.23 25.52
N THR A 728 -3.67 -15.64 25.44
CA THR A 728 -4.27 -16.39 24.31
C THR A 728 -4.91 -15.50 23.24
N THR A 729 -4.74 -14.18 23.29
CA THR A 729 -5.33 -13.27 22.29
C THR A 729 -4.75 -13.58 20.89
N PRO A 730 -5.59 -13.78 19.84
CA PRO A 730 -5.12 -14.15 18.50
C PRO A 730 -4.37 -13.01 17.80
N TRP A 731 -3.46 -13.38 16.91
CA TRP A 731 -2.69 -12.43 16.08
C TRP A 731 -3.54 -11.94 14.90
N GLN A 732 -3.50 -10.63 14.65
CA GLN A 732 -4.01 -10.03 13.43
C GLN A 732 -2.89 -9.97 12.39
N GLN A 733 -3.12 -10.55 11.22
CA GLN A 733 -2.13 -10.65 10.15
C GLN A 733 -2.14 -9.38 9.29
N LEU A 734 -0.96 -8.83 8.99
CA LEU A 734 -0.77 -7.67 8.11
C LEU A 734 -0.17 -8.05 6.73
N GLY A 735 0.21 -9.32 6.55
CA GLY A 735 0.94 -9.75 5.36
C GLY A 735 2.31 -9.07 5.29
N SER A 736 2.71 -8.58 4.13
CA SER A 736 3.98 -7.84 3.96
C SER A 736 3.90 -6.36 4.35
N GLN A 737 2.74 -5.86 4.78
CA GLN A 737 2.56 -4.46 5.17
C GLN A 737 3.03 -4.25 6.61
N PRO A 738 4.05 -3.40 6.87
CA PRO A 738 4.54 -3.16 8.22
C PRO A 738 3.72 -2.13 9.01
N LEU A 739 2.67 -1.56 8.41
CA LEU A 739 1.91 -0.45 8.96
C LEU A 739 0.51 -0.90 9.41
N PHE A 740 0.09 -0.47 10.60
CA PHE A 740 -1.28 -0.65 11.06
C PHE A 740 -1.76 0.54 11.90
N SER A 741 -3.08 0.75 11.93
CA SER A 741 -3.73 1.77 12.76
C SER A 741 -4.66 1.12 13.77
N ILE A 742 -4.67 1.69 14.98
CA ILE A 742 -5.62 1.37 16.04
C ILE A 742 -6.46 2.62 16.29
N SER A 743 -7.73 2.54 15.91
CA SER A 743 -8.69 3.62 16.13
C SER A 743 -9.32 3.50 17.52
N SER A 744 -9.39 4.62 18.24
CA SER A 744 -10.16 4.77 19.49
C SER A 744 -9.74 3.84 20.64
N LEU A 745 -8.46 3.85 21.04
CA LEU A 745 -8.05 3.15 22.26
C LEU A 745 -8.78 3.72 23.49
N SER A 746 -9.29 2.83 24.35
CA SER A 746 -9.97 3.21 25.59
C SER A 746 -8.99 3.74 26.63
N SER A 747 -9.47 4.52 27.61
CA SER A 747 -8.64 4.99 28.72
C SER A 747 -8.08 3.81 29.52
N GLY A 748 -6.78 3.78 29.77
CA GLY A 748 -6.08 2.68 30.45
C GLY A 748 -4.71 2.37 29.84
N THR A 749 -4.03 1.38 30.42
CA THR A 749 -2.74 0.88 29.94
C THR A 749 -2.95 -0.31 29.01
N HIS A 750 -2.43 -0.21 27.79
CA HIS A 750 -2.54 -1.23 26.74
C HIS A 750 -1.16 -1.77 26.40
N ARG A 751 -1.02 -3.09 26.39
CA ARG A 751 0.20 -3.79 25.95
C ARG A 751 -0.02 -4.29 24.52
N ILE A 752 0.74 -3.73 23.59
CA ILE A 752 0.64 -4.06 22.16
C ILE A 752 1.87 -4.87 21.78
N GLN A 753 1.65 -6.05 21.22
CA GLN A 753 2.71 -6.89 20.67
C GLN A 753 2.67 -6.84 19.15
N VAL A 754 3.84 -6.64 18.55
CA VAL A 754 4.07 -6.76 17.11
C VAL A 754 5.01 -7.91 16.86
N LYS A 755 4.84 -8.60 15.75
CA LYS A 755 5.77 -9.64 15.31
C LYS A 755 6.13 -9.51 13.85
N SER A 756 7.37 -9.88 13.54
CA SER A 756 7.81 -10.21 12.18
C SER A 756 8.08 -11.71 12.09
N PHE A 757 7.80 -12.31 10.95
CA PHE A 757 8.04 -13.74 10.67
C PHE A 757 8.42 -13.95 9.21
N SER A 758 9.07 -15.06 8.89
CA SER A 758 9.32 -15.43 7.49
C SER A 758 8.06 -16.02 6.88
N LEU A 759 7.60 -15.48 5.74
CA LEU A 759 6.50 -16.08 4.95
C LEU A 759 6.84 -17.50 4.49
N ASN A 760 8.14 -17.77 4.31
CA ASN A 760 8.69 -19.06 3.90
C ASN A 760 9.14 -19.95 5.08
N ASN A 761 8.88 -19.52 6.32
CA ASN A 761 9.28 -20.19 7.55
C ASN A 761 10.81 -20.44 7.69
N HIS A 762 11.66 -19.61 7.08
CA HIS A 762 13.12 -19.75 7.20
C HIS A 762 13.67 -19.44 8.60
N TRP A 763 12.93 -18.69 9.42
CA TRP A 763 13.34 -18.27 10.75
C TRP A 763 12.13 -18.02 11.67
N PRO A 764 12.28 -18.18 12.99
CA PRO A 764 11.17 -18.12 13.94
C PRO A 764 10.68 -16.68 14.19
N PRO A 765 9.37 -16.48 14.45
CA PRO A 765 8.80 -15.15 14.62
C PRO A 765 9.50 -14.35 15.73
N GLN A 766 9.83 -13.10 15.43
CA GLN A 766 10.41 -12.15 16.39
C GLN A 766 9.30 -11.24 16.93
N ILE A 767 9.15 -11.17 18.24
CA ILE A 767 8.09 -10.40 18.91
C ILE A 767 8.71 -9.20 19.63
N LYS A 768 8.09 -8.03 19.47
CA LYS A 768 8.36 -6.82 20.27
C LYS A 768 7.09 -6.33 20.93
N GLU A 769 7.23 -5.76 22.11
CA GLU A 769 6.11 -5.24 22.90
C GLU A 769 6.31 -3.75 23.19
N ILE A 770 5.22 -2.99 23.13
CA ILE A 770 5.15 -1.58 23.54
C ILE A 770 3.96 -1.36 24.48
N THR A 771 4.15 -0.48 25.46
CA THR A 771 3.10 -0.13 26.42
C THR A 771 2.61 1.30 26.16
N ILE A 772 1.31 1.47 25.95
CA ILE A 772 0.67 2.77 25.72
C ILE A 772 -0.36 3.03 26.82
N THR A 773 -0.25 4.18 27.49
CA THR A 773 -1.19 4.60 28.54
C THR A 773 -2.02 5.78 28.05
N ILE A 774 -3.33 5.56 27.90
CA ILE A 774 -4.31 6.61 27.58
C ILE A 774 -4.88 7.17 28.90
N LEU A 775 -4.56 8.43 29.21
CA LEU A 775 -5.06 9.08 30.43
C LEU A 775 -6.58 9.29 30.36
N PRO A 776 -7.33 9.04 31.45
CA PRO A 776 -8.78 9.29 31.46
C PRO A 776 -9.09 10.79 31.37
N PRO A 777 -10.26 11.15 30.83
CA PRO A 777 -10.73 12.53 30.84
C PRO A 777 -10.89 13.06 32.26
N PHE A 778 -10.75 14.38 32.43
CA PHE A 778 -10.71 15.00 33.77
C PHE A 778 -11.99 14.73 34.58
N TRP A 779 -13.14 14.58 33.93
CA TRP A 779 -14.43 14.30 34.60
C TRP A 779 -14.57 12.87 35.15
N LYS A 780 -13.67 11.94 34.77
CA LYS A 780 -13.59 10.59 35.34
C LYS A 780 -12.61 10.48 36.51
N LYS A 781 -11.90 11.56 36.88
CA LYS A 781 -10.96 11.57 38.00
C LYS A 781 -11.70 11.72 39.33
N GLU A 782 -11.19 11.09 40.39
CA GLU A 782 -11.84 11.07 41.71
C GLU A 782 -12.06 12.48 42.30
N TRP A 783 -11.10 13.40 42.13
CA TRP A 783 -11.24 14.78 42.61
C TRP A 783 -12.43 15.51 41.99
N PHE A 784 -12.78 15.19 40.74
CA PHE A 784 -13.93 15.80 40.06
C PHE A 784 -15.25 15.25 40.60
N GLY A 785 -15.28 13.95 40.95
CA GLY A 785 -16.38 13.37 41.72
C GLY A 785 -16.56 14.04 43.09
N VAL A 786 -15.46 14.28 43.82
CA VAL A 786 -15.48 15.04 45.08
C VAL A 786 -15.96 16.47 44.86
N LEU A 787 -15.51 17.15 43.79
CA LEU A 787 -15.95 18.50 43.45
C LEU A 787 -17.44 18.56 43.12
N ILE A 788 -17.97 17.63 42.32
CA ILE A 788 -19.42 17.53 42.05
C ILE A 788 -20.19 17.23 43.32
N THR A 789 -19.66 16.37 44.20
CA THR A 789 -20.29 16.08 45.49
C THR A 789 -20.30 17.31 46.39
N LEU A 790 -19.22 18.09 46.43
CA LEU A 790 -19.15 19.36 47.15
C LEU A 790 -20.06 20.42 46.55
N LEU A 791 -20.16 20.52 45.22
CA LEU A 791 -21.09 21.41 44.53
C LEU A 791 -22.53 20.98 44.79
N GLY A 792 -22.82 19.68 44.84
CA GLY A 792 -24.11 19.11 45.20
C GLY A 792 -24.46 19.40 46.67
N LEU A 793 -23.52 19.22 47.59
CA LEU A 793 -23.67 19.57 49.01
C LEU A 793 -23.81 21.08 49.20
N MET A 794 -23.09 21.89 48.43
CA MET A 794 -23.21 23.35 48.40
C MET A 794 -24.57 23.75 47.84
N LEU A 795 -25.07 23.10 46.80
CA LEU A 795 -26.41 23.31 46.26
C LEU A 795 -27.47 22.91 47.28
N VAL A 796 -27.34 21.77 47.94
CA VAL A 796 -28.23 21.34 49.04
C VAL A 796 -28.15 22.31 50.21
N TYR A 797 -26.96 22.77 50.60
CA TYR A 797 -26.76 23.78 51.62
C TYR A 797 -27.40 25.12 51.21
N LEU A 798 -27.24 25.55 49.97
CA LEU A 798 -27.89 26.73 49.41
C LEU A 798 -29.41 26.56 49.37
N LEU A 799 -29.93 25.36 49.06
CA LEU A 799 -31.35 25.04 49.09
C LEU A 799 -31.90 25.01 50.53
N ILE A 800 -31.15 24.49 51.50
CA ILE A 800 -31.50 24.53 52.92
C ILE A 800 -31.45 25.97 53.44
N ARG A 801 -30.44 26.75 53.04
CA ARG A 801 -30.30 28.17 53.39
C ARG A 801 -31.38 29.02 52.72
N TRP A 802 -31.76 28.68 51.49
CA TRP A 802 -32.89 29.27 50.78
C TRP A 802 -34.21 28.90 51.46
N ARG A 803 -34.39 27.65 51.90
CA ARG A 803 -35.59 27.19 52.63
C ARG A 803 -35.71 27.81 54.03
N THR A 804 -34.61 27.91 54.77
CA THR A 804 -34.58 28.54 56.10
C THR A 804 -34.67 30.07 56.01
N GLY A 805 -34.13 30.67 54.94
CA GLY A 805 -34.33 32.07 54.57
C GLY A 805 -35.77 32.36 54.17
N ALA A 806 -36.40 31.51 53.37
CA ALA A 806 -37.81 31.61 52.98
C ALA A 806 -38.75 31.44 54.18
N ALA A 807 -38.43 30.57 55.14
CA ALA A 807 -39.19 30.41 56.38
C ALA A 807 -39.14 31.68 57.27
N ARG A 808 -37.97 32.31 57.42
CA ARG A 808 -37.80 33.56 58.20
C ARG A 808 -38.37 34.80 57.49
N LYS A 809 -38.37 34.81 56.16
CA LYS A 809 -38.99 35.90 55.36
C LYS A 809 -40.52 35.84 55.45
N ASN A 810 -41.11 34.63 55.45
CA ASN A 810 -42.55 34.42 55.55
C ASN A 810 -43.18 34.84 56.89
N GLU A 811 -42.43 34.90 57.99
CA GLU A 811 -42.97 35.37 59.29
C GLU A 811 -42.94 36.90 59.44
N MET A 812 -41.90 37.57 58.93
CA MET A 812 -41.80 39.03 59.00
C MET A 812 -42.52 39.75 57.86
N GLU A 813 -42.71 39.11 56.70
CA GLU A 813 -43.51 39.67 55.60
C GLU A 813 -45.03 39.56 55.87
N LYS A 814 -45.52 38.59 56.67
CA LYS A 814 -46.97 38.39 56.89
C LYS A 814 -47.70 39.58 57.50
N THR A 815 -47.06 40.35 58.37
CA THR A 815 -47.72 41.38 59.18
C THR A 815 -47.67 42.79 58.58
N HIS A 816 -46.67 43.12 57.75
CA HIS A 816 -46.58 44.45 57.13
C HIS A 816 -47.01 44.46 55.65
N ILE A 817 -47.00 43.30 54.99
CA ILE A 817 -47.34 43.18 53.59
C ILE A 817 -48.85 42.93 53.37
N GLN A 818 -49.61 42.41 54.35
CA GLN A 818 -51.05 42.12 54.17
C GLN A 818 -51.92 43.33 53.78
N GLN A 819 -51.55 44.55 54.20
CA GLN A 819 -52.31 45.76 53.86
C GLN A 819 -51.85 46.43 52.55
N LEU A 820 -50.57 46.34 52.19
CA LEU A 820 -50.05 46.92 50.94
C LEU A 820 -50.14 45.95 49.74
N LYS A 821 -50.23 44.62 49.96
CA LYS A 821 -50.45 43.61 48.91
C LYS A 821 -51.88 43.54 48.41
N ALA A 822 -52.90 43.94 49.17
CA ALA A 822 -54.29 43.79 48.73
C ALA A 822 -54.60 44.62 47.46
N ASP A 823 -54.06 45.85 47.39
CA ASP A 823 -54.28 46.76 46.26
C ASP A 823 -53.30 46.53 45.10
N ASP A 824 -52.07 46.08 45.37
CA ASP A 824 -51.07 45.76 44.33
C ASP A 824 -51.31 44.37 43.69
N TYR A 825 -51.80 43.37 44.47
CA TYR A 825 -52.20 42.06 43.91
C TYR A 825 -53.40 42.17 42.98
N LYS A 826 -54.33 43.10 43.22
CA LYS A 826 -55.48 43.28 42.32
C LYS A 826 -55.02 43.77 40.94
N ASN A 827 -54.08 44.71 40.88
CA ASN A 827 -53.52 45.26 39.64
C ASN A 827 -52.55 44.28 38.95
N GLN A 828 -51.71 43.54 39.69
CA GLN A 828 -50.84 42.49 39.12
C GLN A 828 -51.64 41.29 38.61
N PHE A 829 -52.67 40.86 39.33
CA PHE A 829 -53.50 39.72 38.93
C PHE A 829 -54.26 40.01 37.62
N GLU A 830 -54.78 41.23 37.44
CA GLU A 830 -55.39 41.64 36.18
C GLU A 830 -54.37 41.75 35.03
N LEU A 831 -53.16 42.28 35.27
CA LEU A 831 -52.08 42.29 34.29
C LEU A 831 -51.63 40.87 33.88
N GLU A 832 -51.54 39.94 34.83
CA GLU A 832 -51.26 38.52 34.55
C GLU A 832 -52.40 37.86 33.76
N GLN A 833 -53.67 38.15 34.06
CA GLN A 833 -54.79 37.61 33.28
C GLN A 833 -54.81 38.12 31.84
N ILE A 834 -54.56 39.43 31.63
CA ILE A 834 -54.50 40.02 30.29
C ILE A 834 -53.27 39.50 29.54
N SER A 835 -52.09 39.47 30.18
CA SER A 835 -50.85 38.95 29.59
C SER A 835 -50.98 37.47 29.19
N ASN A 836 -51.56 36.64 30.05
CA ASN A 836 -51.82 35.23 29.75
C ASN A 836 -52.82 35.06 28.59
N TYR A 837 -53.87 35.89 28.55
CA TYR A 837 -54.84 35.87 27.45
C TYR A 837 -54.18 36.21 26.11
N PHE A 838 -53.50 37.36 25.99
CA PHE A 838 -52.83 37.76 24.75
C PHE A 838 -51.70 36.78 24.38
N SER A 839 -50.93 36.28 25.34
CA SER A 839 -49.93 35.24 25.09
C SER A 839 -50.55 33.96 24.51
N SER A 840 -51.72 33.55 25.02
CA SER A 840 -52.46 32.39 24.51
C SER A 840 -53.04 32.63 23.11
N SER A 841 -53.57 33.83 22.83
CA SER A 841 -54.12 34.20 21.52
C SER A 841 -53.04 34.22 20.44
N LEU A 842 -51.85 34.74 20.79
CA LEU A 842 -50.71 34.87 19.89
C LEU A 842 -49.94 33.55 19.67
N ALA A 843 -50.09 32.55 20.55
CA ALA A 843 -49.31 31.31 20.49
C ALA A 843 -49.47 30.56 19.15
N GLY A 844 -50.66 30.60 18.55
CA GLY A 844 -50.98 29.88 17.31
C GLY A 844 -50.79 30.67 16.01
N LYS A 845 -50.52 31.98 16.09
CA LYS A 845 -50.42 32.85 14.90
C LYS A 845 -49.04 32.73 14.26
N LYS A 846 -48.99 32.62 12.93
CA LYS A 846 -47.75 32.30 12.18
C LYS A 846 -47.28 33.40 11.24
N THR A 847 -48.10 34.42 11.00
CA THR A 847 -47.76 35.54 10.13
C THR A 847 -47.86 36.87 10.87
N GLU A 848 -47.10 37.87 10.41
CA GLU A 848 -47.15 39.24 10.95
C GLU A 848 -48.59 39.79 10.92
N GLU A 849 -49.28 39.63 9.80
CA GLU A 849 -50.63 40.17 9.59
C GLU A 849 -51.66 39.54 10.53
N GLU A 850 -51.61 38.22 10.75
CA GLU A 850 -52.47 37.51 11.70
C GLU A 850 -52.30 38.00 13.14
N VAL A 851 -51.07 38.35 13.53
CA VAL A 851 -50.76 38.87 14.87
C VAL A 851 -51.34 40.27 15.06
N LEU A 852 -51.13 41.17 14.09
CA LEU A 852 -51.54 42.57 14.20
C LEU A 852 -53.07 42.75 14.20
N TRP A 853 -53.77 41.98 13.35
CA TRP A 853 -55.24 42.01 13.30
C TRP A 853 -55.89 41.39 14.53
N ASP A 854 -55.35 40.29 15.04
CA ASP A 854 -55.89 39.64 16.25
C ASP A 854 -55.76 40.56 17.46
N VAL A 855 -54.67 41.32 17.57
CA VAL A 855 -54.50 42.25 18.69
C VAL A 855 -55.41 43.46 18.58
N THR A 856 -55.54 44.07 17.40
CA THR A 856 -56.43 45.24 17.20
C THR A 856 -57.90 44.88 17.47
N ASP A 857 -58.38 43.72 16.99
CA ASP A 857 -59.74 43.22 17.26
C ASP A 857 -59.98 42.95 18.76
N ASN A 858 -59.02 42.29 19.43
CA ASN A 858 -59.13 41.99 20.87
C ASN A 858 -59.05 43.24 21.76
N LEU A 859 -58.25 44.25 21.39
CA LEU A 859 -58.16 45.51 22.14
C LEU A 859 -59.49 46.27 22.09
N ILE A 860 -60.15 46.33 20.94
CA ILE A 860 -61.47 46.94 20.82
C ILE A 860 -62.53 46.10 21.55
N GLY A 861 -62.62 44.81 21.24
CA GLY A 861 -63.69 43.93 21.71
C GLY A 861 -63.67 43.62 23.22
N ARG A 862 -62.50 43.62 23.86
CA ARG A 862 -62.39 43.33 25.31
C ARG A 862 -61.98 44.50 26.18
N MET A 863 -61.19 45.44 25.69
CA MET A 863 -60.79 46.63 26.47
C MET A 863 -61.78 47.80 26.30
N ASN A 864 -62.81 47.62 25.47
CA ASN A 864 -63.83 48.62 25.16
C ASN A 864 -63.22 49.92 24.61
N TYR A 865 -62.15 49.80 23.83
CA TYR A 865 -61.57 50.91 23.09
C TYR A 865 -62.40 51.16 21.82
N VAL A 866 -62.36 52.38 21.29
CA VAL A 866 -63.26 52.79 20.20
C VAL A 866 -62.55 52.82 18.85
N ASP A 867 -61.28 53.22 18.83
CA ASP A 867 -60.41 53.20 17.65
C ASP A 867 -59.03 52.66 18.06
N CYS A 868 -58.48 51.71 17.29
CA CYS A 868 -57.16 51.13 17.53
C CYS A 868 -56.43 50.88 16.22
N MET A 869 -55.22 51.40 16.11
CA MET A 869 -54.37 51.31 14.92
C MET A 869 -52.96 50.83 15.31
N ILE A 870 -52.36 50.00 14.46
CA ILE A 870 -50.96 49.57 14.63
C ILE A 870 -50.16 49.95 13.39
N TYR A 871 -49.03 50.62 13.63
CA TYR A 871 -48.08 51.07 12.63
C TYR A 871 -46.76 50.30 12.77
N LEU A 872 -46.19 49.83 11.66
CA LEU A 872 -44.85 49.22 11.61
C LEU A 872 -43.96 49.97 10.61
N TRP A 873 -42.64 49.79 10.70
CA TRP A 873 -41.70 50.32 9.71
C TRP A 873 -41.96 49.78 8.29
N ASN A 874 -41.64 50.60 7.28
CA ASN A 874 -41.47 50.15 5.91
C ASN A 874 -40.12 49.43 5.71
N GLU A 875 -39.93 48.74 4.58
CA GLU A 875 -38.72 47.94 4.31
C GLU A 875 -37.40 48.73 4.46
N ASP A 876 -37.42 50.04 4.16
CA ASP A 876 -36.24 50.91 4.23
C ASP A 876 -36.12 51.68 5.58
N ASN A 877 -37.00 51.45 6.55
CA ASN A 877 -37.04 52.14 7.86
C ASN A 877 -37.07 53.68 7.81
N THR A 878 -37.78 54.26 6.84
CA THR A 878 -37.87 55.71 6.64
C THR A 878 -39.20 56.32 7.09
N LYS A 879 -40.27 55.52 7.15
CA LYS A 879 -41.61 55.93 7.61
C LYS A 879 -42.35 54.76 8.24
N MET A 880 -43.29 55.05 9.15
CA MET A 880 -44.19 54.02 9.66
C MET A 880 -45.49 53.99 8.85
N ILE A 881 -45.88 52.78 8.46
CA ILE A 881 -47.06 52.50 7.65
C ILE A 881 -48.08 51.79 8.53
N GLN A 882 -49.34 52.21 8.42
CA GLN A 882 -50.45 51.55 9.08
C GLN A 882 -50.64 50.12 8.54
N LYS A 883 -50.53 49.12 9.43
CA LYS A 883 -50.60 47.69 9.07
C LYS A 883 -51.90 47.01 9.49
N ALA A 884 -52.52 47.48 10.57
CA ALA A 884 -53.82 47.00 11.03
C ALA A 884 -54.60 48.15 11.70
N ALA A 885 -55.93 48.14 11.55
CA ALA A 885 -56.81 49.09 12.24
C ALA A 885 -58.23 48.54 12.40
N TYR A 886 -58.82 48.79 13.56
CA TYR A 886 -60.15 48.31 13.90
C TYR A 886 -60.96 49.42 14.59
N GLY A 887 -62.17 49.68 14.06
CA GLY A 887 -62.99 50.84 14.39
C GLY A 887 -63.81 51.30 13.18
N PRO A 888 -64.45 52.49 13.20
CA PRO A 888 -65.22 53.01 12.04
C PRO A 888 -64.37 53.14 10.74
N LYS A 889 -63.04 53.08 10.84
CA LYS A 889 -62.08 53.09 9.73
C LYS A 889 -61.62 51.69 9.25
N GLY A 890 -62.10 50.58 9.83
CA GLY A 890 -61.47 49.26 9.69
C GLY A 890 -62.33 48.17 9.02
N LYS A 891 -62.20 48.01 7.71
CA LYS A 891 -62.30 46.71 7.02
C LYS A 891 -61.05 46.53 6.14
N PRO A 892 -60.53 45.31 5.92
CA PRO A 892 -59.29 45.09 5.16
C PRO A 892 -59.31 45.71 3.75
N GLU A 893 -60.50 45.82 3.17
CA GLU A 893 -60.76 46.36 1.83
C GLU A 893 -60.51 47.89 1.72
N TYR A 894 -60.55 48.65 2.82
CA TYR A 894 -60.38 50.12 2.83
C TYR A 894 -58.94 50.60 3.06
N ILE A 895 -58.07 49.79 3.66
CA ILE A 895 -56.66 50.14 3.97
C ILE A 895 -55.80 50.34 2.70
N LYS A 896 -56.23 49.76 1.56
CA LYS A 896 -55.52 49.91 0.27
C LYS A 896 -55.87 51.20 -0.50
N ALA A 897 -56.89 51.96 -0.09
CA ALA A 897 -57.38 53.13 -0.84
C ALA A 897 -56.92 54.50 -0.27
N GLN A 898 -56.54 54.58 1.00
CA GLN A 898 -55.89 55.75 1.64
C GLN A 898 -54.87 55.27 2.67
N VAL A 899 -53.57 55.41 2.36
CA VAL A 899 -52.48 54.98 3.25
C VAL A 899 -52.03 56.17 4.10
N PHE A 900 -52.16 56.06 5.42
CA PHE A 900 -51.70 57.08 6.37
C PHE A 900 -50.26 56.78 6.80
N ASP A 901 -49.31 57.48 6.18
CA ASP A 901 -47.89 57.40 6.53
C ASP A 901 -47.56 58.36 7.68
N VAL A 902 -46.81 57.86 8.68
CA VAL A 902 -46.35 58.68 9.81
C VAL A 902 -44.84 58.81 9.78
N PHE A 903 -44.36 60.06 9.76
CA PHE A 903 -42.94 60.40 9.86
C PHE A 903 -42.55 60.76 11.31
N PRO A 904 -41.29 60.56 11.73
CA PRO A 904 -40.83 60.95 13.07
C PRO A 904 -41.13 62.42 13.39
N GLY A 905 -41.67 62.69 14.58
CA GLY A 905 -42.06 64.02 15.07
C GLY A 905 -43.43 64.52 14.59
N GLN A 906 -44.11 63.81 13.70
CA GLN A 906 -45.38 64.24 13.11
C GLN A 906 -46.60 63.67 13.85
N GLY A 907 -47.41 64.52 14.49
CA GLY A 907 -48.54 64.06 15.31
C GLY A 907 -48.12 63.42 16.64
N ILE A 908 -49.07 62.89 17.41
CA ILE A 908 -48.78 62.20 18.68
C ILE A 908 -48.06 60.86 18.42
N VAL A 909 -48.53 60.07 17.45
CA VAL A 909 -47.85 58.84 16.98
C VAL A 909 -46.39 59.14 16.55
N GLY A 910 -46.14 60.20 15.76
CA GLY A 910 -44.78 60.55 15.35
C GLY A 910 -43.89 61.05 16.49
N HIS A 911 -44.46 61.64 17.55
CA HIS A 911 -43.69 61.96 18.75
C HIS A 911 -43.32 60.71 19.55
N VAL A 912 -44.20 59.71 19.64
CA VAL A 912 -43.85 58.41 20.22
C VAL A 912 -42.78 57.72 19.38
N LEU A 913 -42.86 57.82 18.05
CA LEU A 913 -41.83 57.34 17.12
C LEU A 913 -40.45 57.95 17.39
N GLN A 914 -40.38 59.25 17.69
CA GLN A 914 -39.12 59.94 17.96
C GLN A 914 -38.62 59.75 19.40
N SER A 915 -39.52 59.71 20.38
CA SER A 915 -39.16 59.66 21.80
C SER A 915 -38.99 58.24 22.33
N CYS A 916 -39.58 57.23 21.66
CA CYS A 916 -39.69 55.85 22.15
C CYS A 916 -40.30 55.74 23.56
N GLN A 917 -41.12 56.71 23.98
CA GLN A 917 -41.82 56.72 25.26
C GLN A 917 -43.33 56.72 25.03
N PRO A 918 -44.12 55.98 25.83
CA PRO A 918 -45.57 56.03 25.72
C PRO A 918 -46.09 57.42 26.07
N ILE A 919 -47.09 57.88 25.32
CA ILE A 919 -47.75 59.18 25.53
C ILE A 919 -49.22 58.93 25.80
N LEU A 920 -49.71 59.52 26.89
CA LEU A 920 -51.12 59.56 27.26
C LEU A 920 -51.60 61.01 27.19
N VAL A 921 -52.60 61.24 26.35
CA VAL A 921 -53.26 62.53 26.22
C VAL A 921 -54.68 62.41 26.76
N ASN A 922 -54.88 63.00 27.95
CA ASN A 922 -56.18 62.99 28.62
C ASN A 922 -57.20 63.91 27.92
N ASP A 923 -56.77 65.03 27.32
CA ASP A 923 -57.66 65.88 26.50
C ASP A 923 -56.92 66.42 25.27
N THR A 924 -57.17 65.82 24.12
CA THR A 924 -56.51 66.14 22.84
C THR A 924 -56.78 67.56 22.35
N ARG A 925 -57.86 68.22 22.78
CA ARG A 925 -58.11 69.64 22.46
C ARG A 925 -57.04 70.57 23.01
N THR A 926 -56.37 70.12 24.08
CA THR A 926 -55.33 70.89 24.76
C THR A 926 -53.92 70.53 24.29
N ASP A 927 -53.77 69.49 23.45
CA ASP A 927 -52.47 69.06 22.94
C ASP A 927 -52.27 69.53 21.50
N SER A 928 -51.34 70.45 21.30
CA SER A 928 -51.03 71.01 19.97
C SER A 928 -50.48 70.00 18.98
N ARG A 929 -50.09 68.80 19.42
CA ARG A 929 -49.57 67.73 18.56
C ARG A 929 -50.71 66.86 17.99
N TYR A 930 -51.92 66.96 18.51
CA TYR A 930 -53.06 66.19 18.00
C TYR A 930 -53.36 66.57 16.56
N ARG A 931 -53.49 65.57 15.69
CA ARG A 931 -53.81 65.77 14.28
C ARG A 931 -55.18 65.16 14.02
N MET A 932 -56.16 66.02 13.83
CA MET A 932 -57.50 65.58 13.45
C MET A 932 -57.49 65.08 12.01
N ASP A 933 -57.89 63.83 11.85
CA ASP A 933 -57.93 63.18 10.55
C ASP A 933 -59.34 63.22 9.93
N GLU A 934 -60.37 62.78 10.67
CA GLU A 934 -61.77 62.83 10.20
C GLU A 934 -62.79 63.17 11.29
N ALA A 935 -62.64 62.62 12.50
CA ALA A 935 -63.52 62.89 13.64
C ALA A 935 -62.70 63.23 14.89
N PHE A 936 -63.14 64.23 15.64
CA PHE A 936 -62.41 64.68 16.83
C PHE A 936 -62.53 63.65 17.97
N ARG A 937 -61.41 63.08 18.41
CA ARG A 937 -61.32 62.22 19.60
C ARG A 937 -60.77 63.03 20.75
N LEU A 938 -61.29 62.81 21.96
CA LEU A 938 -60.98 63.64 23.13
C LEU A 938 -59.90 63.03 24.02
N SER A 939 -59.54 61.75 23.85
CA SER A 939 -58.41 61.14 24.57
C SER A 939 -57.69 60.18 23.64
N GLU A 940 -56.36 60.17 23.70
CA GLU A 940 -55.49 59.34 22.86
C GLU A 940 -54.38 58.73 23.71
N ILE A 941 -54.08 57.45 23.46
CA ILE A 941 -52.97 56.74 24.07
C ILE A 941 -52.13 56.06 22.99
N CYS A 942 -50.85 56.41 22.96
CA CYS A 942 -49.88 55.88 22.01
C CYS A 942 -48.75 55.16 22.76
N VAL A 943 -48.46 53.91 22.39
CA VAL A 943 -47.46 53.07 23.05
C VAL A 943 -46.51 52.43 22.02
N PRO A 944 -45.19 52.52 22.21
CA PRO A 944 -44.22 51.93 21.29
C PRO A 944 -44.11 50.40 21.46
N ILE A 945 -43.97 49.69 20.35
CA ILE A 945 -43.64 48.26 20.27
C ILE A 945 -42.13 48.14 20.16
N ILE A 946 -41.46 47.73 21.24
CA ILE A 946 -40.00 47.65 21.33
C ILE A 946 -39.58 46.22 21.63
N HIS A 947 -38.54 45.73 20.95
CA HIS A 947 -37.88 44.46 21.26
C HIS A 947 -36.36 44.66 21.28
N ASN A 948 -35.67 44.27 22.36
CA ASN A 948 -34.20 44.42 22.52
C ASN A 948 -33.65 45.82 22.13
N ASN A 949 -34.33 46.88 22.59
CA ASN A 949 -34.04 48.29 22.27
C ASN A 949 -34.26 48.70 20.80
N GLU A 950 -34.83 47.84 19.96
CA GLU A 950 -35.28 48.16 18.59
C GLU A 950 -36.76 48.52 18.59
N LEU A 951 -37.11 49.71 18.09
CA LEU A 951 -38.51 50.12 17.90
C LEU A 951 -39.05 49.47 16.62
N LEU A 952 -40.00 48.55 16.78
CA LEU A 952 -40.61 47.79 15.68
C LEU A 952 -41.87 48.47 15.13
N GLY A 953 -42.62 49.17 16.00
CA GLY A 953 -43.92 49.73 15.65
C GLY A 953 -44.54 50.56 16.76
N ILE A 954 -45.77 51.02 16.56
CA ILE A 954 -46.54 51.81 17.53
C ILE A 954 -47.99 51.34 17.53
N ILE A 955 -48.55 51.18 18.73
CA ILE A 955 -49.99 50.99 18.95
C ILE A 955 -50.58 52.34 19.32
N ASP A 956 -51.57 52.77 18.57
CA ASP A 956 -52.34 53.99 18.82
C ASP A 956 -53.79 53.61 19.13
N SER A 957 -54.40 54.27 20.12
CA SER A 957 -55.81 54.07 20.45
C SER A 957 -56.45 55.36 20.91
N GLU A 958 -57.66 55.61 20.42
CA GLU A 958 -58.38 56.86 20.63
C GLU A 958 -59.78 56.62 21.23
N HIS A 959 -60.26 57.61 21.98
CA HIS A 959 -61.59 57.58 22.60
C HIS A 959 -62.30 58.94 22.51
N HIS A 960 -63.63 58.92 22.40
CA HIS A 960 -64.45 60.14 22.30
C HIS A 960 -64.68 60.88 23.63
N LEU A 961 -64.25 60.34 24.77
CA LEU A 961 -64.39 60.96 26.11
C LEU A 961 -63.02 61.46 26.60
N PRO A 962 -62.93 62.66 27.19
CA PRO A 962 -61.68 63.13 27.79
C PRO A 962 -61.40 62.39 29.10
N GLY A 963 -60.11 62.15 29.38
CA GLY A 963 -59.61 61.47 30.57
C GLY A 963 -59.97 59.98 30.62
N TYR A 964 -60.32 59.38 29.48
CA TYR A 964 -60.74 57.99 29.41
C TYR A 964 -59.60 57.02 29.73
N PHE A 965 -58.43 57.26 29.11
CA PHE A 965 -57.24 56.46 29.37
C PHE A 965 -56.52 56.96 30.62
N THR A 966 -55.98 56.01 31.39
CA THR A 966 -55.26 56.26 32.64
C THR A 966 -53.86 55.64 32.61
N GLU A 967 -53.03 55.88 33.63
CA GLU A 967 -51.70 55.22 33.73
C GLU A 967 -51.81 53.68 33.78
N ARG A 968 -52.96 53.13 34.18
CA ARG A 968 -53.24 51.69 34.12
C ARG A 968 -53.21 51.19 32.68
N ASP A 969 -53.81 51.95 31.76
CA ASP A 969 -53.95 51.57 30.35
C ASP A 969 -52.59 51.63 29.63
N ILE A 970 -51.71 52.57 30.03
CA ILE A 970 -50.31 52.58 29.57
C ILE A 970 -49.61 51.28 29.94
N LYS A 971 -49.74 50.81 31.20
CA LYS A 971 -49.05 49.59 31.65
C LYS A 971 -49.57 48.35 30.93
N ILE A 972 -50.89 48.27 30.69
CA ILE A 972 -51.51 47.16 29.96
C ILE A 972 -51.05 47.16 28.50
N LEU A 973 -51.19 48.29 27.79
CA LEU A 973 -50.78 48.39 26.39
C LEU A 973 -49.28 48.20 26.20
N THR A 974 -48.43 48.66 27.13
CA THR A 974 -46.98 48.41 27.09
C THR A 974 -46.66 46.91 27.21
N THR A 975 -47.40 46.20 28.07
CA THR A 975 -47.25 44.75 28.23
C THR A 975 -47.63 44.03 26.94
N ILE A 976 -48.76 44.42 26.33
CA ILE A 976 -49.24 43.86 25.06
C ILE A 976 -48.25 44.18 23.93
N ALA A 977 -47.75 45.42 23.83
CA ALA A 977 -46.74 45.82 22.86
C ALA A 977 -45.45 44.99 22.96
N THR A 978 -45.00 44.68 24.19
CA THR A 978 -43.83 43.81 24.40
C THR A 978 -44.09 42.38 23.91
N LEU A 979 -45.29 41.83 24.18
CA LEU A 979 -45.67 40.49 23.72
C LEU A 979 -45.74 40.42 22.18
N ILE A 980 -46.29 41.45 21.53
CA ILE A 980 -46.31 41.57 20.07
C ILE A 980 -44.88 41.62 19.53
N GLY A 981 -44.03 42.49 20.07
CA GLY A 981 -42.65 42.64 19.61
C GLY A 981 -41.85 41.33 19.68
N ASN A 982 -42.00 40.59 20.78
CA ASN A 982 -41.40 39.26 20.94
C ASN A 982 -41.93 38.27 19.88
N LYS A 983 -43.25 38.25 19.64
CA LYS A 983 -43.86 37.31 18.68
C LYS A 983 -43.48 37.63 17.23
N LEU A 984 -43.44 38.90 16.85
CA LEU A 984 -43.02 39.32 15.51
C LEU A 984 -41.56 38.92 15.23
N LYS A 985 -40.64 39.17 16.18
CA LYS A 985 -39.24 38.74 16.07
C LYS A 985 -39.07 37.23 16.12
N GLN A 986 -39.89 36.52 16.87
CA GLN A 986 -39.91 35.06 16.85
C GLN A 986 -40.29 34.54 15.45
N ILE A 987 -41.35 35.07 14.83
CA ILE A 987 -41.78 34.68 13.47
C ILE A 987 -40.67 34.98 12.45
N GLU A 988 -40.04 36.15 12.50
CA GLU A 988 -38.89 36.50 11.64
C GLU A 988 -37.72 35.52 11.83
N SER A 989 -37.38 35.20 13.08
CA SER A 989 -36.29 34.27 13.41
C SER A 989 -36.56 32.84 12.96
N GLU A 990 -37.81 32.37 13.09
CA GLU A 990 -38.23 31.03 12.65
C GLU A 990 -38.16 30.91 11.12
N GLN A 991 -38.59 31.94 10.38
CA GLN A 991 -38.46 31.99 8.92
C GLN A 991 -37.00 32.01 8.46
N SER A 992 -36.14 32.80 9.13
CA SER A 992 -34.70 32.83 8.85
C SER A 992 -34.01 31.49 9.17
N LEU A 993 -34.40 30.87 10.29
CA LEU A 993 -33.87 29.57 10.71
C LEU A 993 -34.30 28.45 9.76
N GLU A 994 -35.53 28.49 9.26
CA GLU A 994 -36.03 27.53 8.28
C GLU A 994 -35.34 27.69 6.92
N ALA A 995 -35.06 28.93 6.49
CA ALA A 995 -34.25 29.20 5.30
C ALA A 995 -32.80 28.69 5.47
N LYS A 996 -32.17 28.96 6.62
CA LYS A 996 -30.82 28.44 6.94
C LYS A 996 -30.79 26.92 7.08
N ARG A 997 -31.84 26.30 7.62
CA ARG A 997 -31.96 24.83 7.67
C ARG A 997 -32.03 24.24 6.26
N LYS A 998 -32.81 24.83 5.37
CA LYS A 998 -32.87 24.42 3.96
C LYS A 998 -31.52 24.57 3.25
N GLU A 999 -30.77 25.65 3.53
CA GLU A 999 -29.42 25.86 2.99
C GLU A 999 -28.42 24.81 3.53
N LEU A 1000 -28.48 24.52 4.83
CA LEU A 1000 -27.62 23.53 5.49
C LEU A 1000 -27.95 22.11 5.03
N GLU A 1001 -29.23 21.79 4.87
CA GLU A 1001 -29.70 20.52 4.28
C GLU A 1001 -29.23 20.41 2.83
N GLY A 1002 -29.32 21.47 2.02
CA GLY A 1002 -28.80 21.49 0.66
C GLY A 1002 -27.29 21.27 0.58
N THR A 1003 -26.52 21.87 1.50
CA THR A 1003 -25.06 21.72 1.54
C THR A 1003 -24.65 20.34 2.05
N ASN A 1004 -25.32 19.79 3.07
CA ASN A 1004 -25.09 18.43 3.54
C ASN A 1004 -25.52 17.38 2.52
N GLN A 1005 -26.60 17.64 1.77
CA GLN A 1005 -27.03 16.80 0.67
C GLN A 1005 -26.02 16.85 -0.48
N GLN A 1006 -25.48 18.02 -0.84
CA GLN A 1006 -24.38 18.14 -1.82
C GLN A 1006 -23.09 17.45 -1.36
N LEU A 1007 -22.75 17.50 -0.07
CA LEU A 1007 -21.57 16.82 0.49
C LEU A 1007 -21.75 15.30 0.54
N ALA A 1008 -22.95 14.84 0.91
CA ALA A 1008 -23.32 13.44 0.88
C ALA A 1008 -23.41 12.91 -0.55
N GLU A 1009 -23.98 13.69 -1.48
CA GLU A 1009 -24.03 13.40 -2.92
C GLU A 1009 -22.64 13.44 -3.55
N ALA A 1010 -21.73 14.35 -3.17
CA ALA A 1010 -20.36 14.35 -3.68
C ALA A 1010 -19.55 13.13 -3.17
N LYS A 1011 -19.74 12.75 -1.90
CA LYS A 1011 -19.13 11.54 -1.30
C LYS A 1011 -19.73 10.25 -1.87
N LEU A 1012 -21.06 10.19 -2.04
CA LEU A 1012 -21.71 9.07 -2.71
C LEU A 1012 -21.31 9.05 -4.18
N SER A 1013 -21.30 10.16 -4.90
CA SER A 1013 -20.97 10.25 -6.33
C SER A 1013 -19.51 9.85 -6.61
N ALA A 1014 -18.56 10.16 -5.72
CA ALA A 1014 -17.19 9.66 -5.81
C ALA A 1014 -17.09 8.13 -5.62
N LEU A 1015 -17.94 7.53 -4.77
CA LEU A 1015 -18.05 6.07 -4.58
C LEU A 1015 -18.94 5.39 -5.64
N GLN A 1016 -19.94 6.09 -6.16
CA GLN A 1016 -20.95 5.66 -7.14
C GLN A 1016 -20.48 5.84 -8.58
N ALA A 1017 -19.45 6.65 -8.84
CA ALA A 1017 -18.83 6.80 -10.16
C ALA A 1017 -18.29 5.46 -10.73
N GLN A 1018 -18.24 4.40 -9.91
CA GLN A 1018 -17.85 3.06 -10.33
C GLN A 1018 -18.99 2.01 -10.35
N MET A 1019 -20.23 2.30 -9.88
CA MET A 1019 -21.34 1.32 -9.83
C MET A 1019 -22.73 1.96 -10.05
N ASN A 1020 -23.61 1.32 -10.83
CA ASN A 1020 -24.99 1.81 -11.10
C ASN A 1020 -25.87 1.75 -9.82
N PRO A 1021 -26.23 2.88 -9.20
CA PRO A 1021 -26.95 2.90 -7.92
C PRO A 1021 -28.35 2.29 -8.00
N HIS A 1022 -29.04 2.49 -9.14
CA HIS A 1022 -30.39 2.02 -9.35
C HIS A 1022 -30.48 0.48 -9.30
N PHE A 1023 -29.50 -0.21 -9.88
CA PHE A 1023 -29.41 -1.66 -9.86
C PHE A 1023 -29.26 -2.23 -8.43
N ILE A 1024 -28.42 -1.62 -7.59
CA ILE A 1024 -28.18 -2.06 -6.20
C ILE A 1024 -29.46 -1.95 -5.35
N PHE A 1025 -30.16 -0.81 -5.45
CA PHE A 1025 -31.43 -0.63 -4.73
C PHE A 1025 -32.51 -1.60 -5.21
N ASN A 1026 -32.59 -1.89 -6.51
CA ASN A 1026 -33.56 -2.84 -7.05
C ASN A 1026 -33.29 -4.28 -6.59
N ALA A 1027 -32.02 -4.70 -6.53
CA ALA A 1027 -31.65 -6.00 -6.02
C ALA A 1027 -31.98 -6.17 -4.53
N LEU A 1028 -31.69 -5.16 -3.69
CA LEU A 1028 -32.02 -5.17 -2.26
C LEU A 1028 -33.53 -5.20 -2.00
N ASN A 1029 -34.30 -4.42 -2.77
CA ASN A 1029 -35.77 -4.44 -2.67
C ASN A 1029 -36.38 -5.79 -3.09
N SER A 1030 -35.78 -6.45 -4.09
CA SER A 1030 -36.23 -7.78 -4.54
C SER A 1030 -35.96 -8.84 -3.48
N ILE A 1031 -34.78 -8.82 -2.84
CA ILE A 1031 -34.45 -9.68 -1.70
C ILE A 1031 -35.42 -9.44 -0.55
N LYS A 1032 -35.69 -8.17 -0.22
CA LYS A 1032 -36.64 -7.81 0.83
C LYS A 1032 -38.03 -8.36 0.54
N ARG A 1033 -38.52 -8.25 -0.70
CA ARG A 1033 -39.82 -8.78 -1.11
C ARG A 1033 -39.87 -10.31 -1.03
N MET A 1034 -38.86 -11.01 -1.54
CA MET A 1034 -38.77 -12.48 -1.44
C MET A 1034 -38.75 -12.99 0.02
N ILE A 1035 -38.12 -12.24 0.94
CA ILE A 1035 -38.15 -12.54 2.39
C ILE A 1035 -39.55 -12.32 2.97
N LEU A 1036 -40.22 -11.23 2.57
CA LEU A 1036 -41.59 -10.91 3.03
C LEU A 1036 -42.63 -11.90 2.50
N ASP A 1037 -42.44 -12.42 1.28
CA ASP A 1037 -43.32 -13.40 0.63
C ASP A 1037 -43.04 -14.85 1.07
N GLY A 1038 -42.07 -15.06 1.98
CA GLY A 1038 -41.73 -16.38 2.55
C GLY A 1038 -40.84 -17.25 1.65
N GLU A 1039 -40.35 -16.75 0.52
CA GLU A 1039 -39.49 -17.44 -0.45
C GLU A 1039 -38.01 -17.44 0.00
N ASN A 1040 -37.73 -17.89 1.22
CA ASN A 1040 -36.42 -17.77 1.86
C ASN A 1040 -35.26 -18.42 1.08
N GLU A 1041 -35.49 -19.56 0.42
CA GLU A 1041 -34.47 -20.21 -0.42
C GLU A 1041 -34.14 -19.39 -1.67
N LYS A 1042 -35.15 -18.77 -2.30
CA LYS A 1042 -34.98 -17.90 -3.47
C LYS A 1042 -34.25 -16.62 -3.08
N ALA A 1043 -34.61 -16.03 -1.93
CA ALA A 1043 -33.92 -14.88 -1.34
C ALA A 1043 -32.45 -15.18 -1.04
N SER A 1044 -32.15 -16.35 -0.45
CA SER A 1044 -30.77 -16.75 -0.14
C SER A 1044 -29.96 -16.99 -1.41
N ARG A 1045 -30.54 -17.62 -2.44
CA ARG A 1045 -29.87 -17.84 -3.73
C ARG A 1045 -29.59 -16.52 -4.46
N TYR A 1046 -30.56 -15.61 -4.46
CA TYR A 1046 -30.43 -14.27 -5.04
C TYR A 1046 -29.36 -13.44 -4.31
N LEU A 1047 -29.31 -13.50 -2.97
CA LEU A 1047 -28.30 -12.80 -2.16
C LEU A 1047 -26.86 -13.31 -2.44
N SER A 1048 -26.67 -14.62 -2.54
CA SER A 1048 -25.35 -15.22 -2.85
C SER A 1048 -24.85 -14.82 -4.24
N LYS A 1049 -25.73 -14.85 -5.25
CA LYS A 1049 -25.39 -14.41 -6.62
C LYS A 1049 -25.13 -12.90 -6.67
N PHE A 1050 -25.92 -12.10 -5.95
CA PHE A 1050 -25.70 -10.65 -5.83
C PHE A 1050 -24.33 -10.31 -5.22
N ALA A 1051 -23.94 -10.98 -4.12
CA ALA A 1051 -22.63 -10.79 -3.49
C ALA A 1051 -21.46 -11.18 -4.42
N SER A 1052 -21.59 -12.27 -5.18
CA SER A 1052 -20.61 -12.69 -6.17
C SER A 1052 -20.46 -11.63 -7.27
N MET A 1053 -21.57 -11.10 -7.78
CA MET A 1053 -21.58 -10.12 -8.86
C MET A 1053 -20.92 -8.79 -8.41
N ILE A 1054 -21.21 -8.30 -7.19
CA ILE A 1054 -20.56 -7.09 -6.64
C ILE A 1054 -19.04 -7.25 -6.56
N ARG A 1055 -18.55 -8.43 -6.16
CA ARG A 1055 -17.11 -8.71 -6.13
C ARG A 1055 -16.49 -8.67 -7.53
N MET A 1056 -17.17 -9.22 -8.54
CA MET A 1056 -16.72 -9.16 -9.93
C MET A 1056 -16.71 -7.72 -10.46
N THR A 1057 -17.74 -6.91 -10.15
CA THR A 1057 -17.80 -5.49 -10.54
C THR A 1057 -16.63 -4.70 -9.96
N LEU A 1058 -16.29 -4.89 -8.68
CA LEU A 1058 -15.17 -4.21 -8.00
C LEU A 1058 -13.79 -4.65 -8.51
N ASN A 1059 -13.68 -5.87 -9.04
CA ASN A 1059 -12.45 -6.32 -9.69
C ASN A 1059 -12.34 -5.74 -11.11
N HIS A 1060 -13.42 -5.77 -11.90
CA HIS A 1060 -13.45 -5.25 -13.27
C HIS A 1060 -13.33 -3.71 -13.34
N SER A 1061 -13.68 -2.98 -12.27
CA SER A 1061 -13.54 -1.52 -12.22
C SER A 1061 -12.08 -1.05 -12.05
N LYS A 1062 -11.17 -1.94 -11.61
CA LYS A 1062 -9.75 -1.61 -11.42
C LYS A 1062 -8.97 -1.60 -12.73
N ASP A 1063 -9.37 -2.42 -13.69
CA ASP A 1063 -8.67 -2.60 -14.96
C ASP A 1063 -9.43 -1.95 -16.12
N THR A 1064 -8.69 -1.29 -17.02
CA THR A 1064 -9.28 -0.66 -18.22
C THR A 1064 -9.72 -1.71 -19.26
N PHE A 1065 -8.99 -2.83 -19.34
CA PHE A 1065 -9.27 -3.97 -20.22
C PHE A 1065 -9.21 -5.27 -19.40
N VAL A 1066 -10.25 -6.09 -19.51
CA VAL A 1066 -10.34 -7.44 -18.91
C VAL A 1066 -10.46 -8.46 -20.04
N THR A 1067 -10.22 -9.74 -19.80
CA THR A 1067 -10.36 -10.74 -20.88
C THR A 1067 -11.83 -10.83 -21.33
N LEU A 1068 -12.06 -11.31 -22.54
CA LEU A 1068 -13.41 -11.52 -23.03
C LEU A 1068 -14.11 -12.58 -22.17
N ASP A 1069 -13.40 -13.62 -21.73
CA ASP A 1069 -13.93 -14.62 -20.80
C ASP A 1069 -14.39 -14.00 -19.48
N GLU A 1070 -13.58 -13.12 -18.88
CA GLU A 1070 -13.98 -12.38 -17.67
C GLU A 1070 -15.26 -11.56 -17.91
N ASN A 1071 -15.35 -10.84 -19.04
CA ASN A 1071 -16.58 -10.13 -19.43
C ASN A 1071 -17.78 -11.08 -19.62
N LEU A 1072 -17.58 -12.25 -20.23
CA LEU A 1072 -18.63 -13.24 -20.46
C LEU A 1072 -19.16 -13.81 -19.14
N GLN A 1073 -18.27 -14.14 -18.20
CA GLN A 1073 -18.65 -14.60 -16.87
C GLN A 1073 -19.47 -13.54 -16.12
N TYR A 1074 -19.04 -12.27 -16.18
CA TYR A 1074 -19.77 -11.16 -15.58
C TYR A 1074 -21.16 -10.97 -16.21
N LEU A 1075 -21.24 -11.04 -17.54
CA LEU A 1075 -22.47 -10.86 -18.30
C LEU A 1075 -23.48 -11.98 -18.02
N LYS A 1076 -23.02 -13.24 -17.93
CA LYS A 1076 -23.84 -14.39 -17.53
C LYS A 1076 -24.41 -14.18 -16.13
N ALA A 1077 -23.57 -13.81 -15.16
CA ALA A 1077 -24.00 -13.55 -13.80
C ALA A 1077 -25.05 -12.41 -13.72
N TYR A 1078 -24.87 -11.36 -14.52
CA TYR A 1078 -25.84 -10.26 -14.62
C TYR A 1078 -27.18 -10.71 -15.22
N LEU A 1079 -27.16 -11.43 -16.35
CA LEU A 1079 -28.38 -11.93 -17.01
C LEU A 1079 -29.15 -12.91 -16.13
N GLU A 1080 -28.47 -13.82 -15.43
CA GLU A 1080 -29.10 -14.73 -14.47
C GLU A 1080 -29.76 -13.98 -13.31
N MET A 1081 -29.13 -12.92 -12.82
CA MET A 1081 -29.69 -12.07 -11.75
C MET A 1081 -30.96 -11.34 -12.22
N GLU A 1082 -30.92 -10.75 -13.41
CA GLU A 1082 -32.08 -10.06 -14.00
C GLU A 1082 -33.21 -11.05 -14.33
N GLN A 1083 -32.88 -12.25 -14.83
CA GLN A 1083 -33.82 -13.33 -15.09
C GLN A 1083 -34.52 -13.81 -13.81
N LEU A 1084 -33.76 -14.01 -12.73
CA LEU A 1084 -34.32 -14.35 -11.41
C LEU A 1084 -35.18 -13.23 -10.83
N ARG A 1085 -34.86 -11.96 -11.10
CA ARG A 1085 -35.63 -10.82 -10.60
C ARG A 1085 -37.00 -10.71 -11.28
N PHE A 1086 -37.11 -11.16 -12.53
CA PHE A 1086 -38.36 -11.17 -13.29
C PHE A 1086 -38.95 -12.58 -13.40
N ASP A 1087 -38.76 -13.44 -12.40
CA ASP A 1087 -39.38 -14.78 -12.34
C ASP A 1087 -39.17 -15.64 -13.61
N ASN A 1088 -38.00 -15.51 -14.22
CA ASN A 1088 -37.60 -16.17 -15.47
C ASN A 1088 -38.46 -15.78 -16.70
N SER A 1089 -38.96 -14.54 -16.75
CA SER A 1089 -39.85 -14.06 -17.82
C SER A 1089 -39.19 -13.85 -19.19
N PHE A 1090 -37.88 -14.10 -19.34
CA PHE A 1090 -37.18 -13.94 -20.62
C PHE A 1090 -36.07 -14.97 -20.77
N GLU A 1091 -35.75 -15.31 -22.03
CA GLU A 1091 -34.66 -16.21 -22.41
C GLU A 1091 -33.48 -15.42 -22.97
N TRP A 1092 -32.27 -15.95 -22.75
CA TRP A 1092 -31.05 -15.33 -23.24
C TRP A 1092 -30.07 -16.38 -23.77
N SER A 1093 -29.30 -15.99 -24.78
CA SER A 1093 -28.22 -16.82 -25.32
C SER A 1093 -26.99 -15.96 -25.60
N ILE A 1094 -25.82 -16.47 -25.23
CA ILE A 1094 -24.53 -15.84 -25.56
C ILE A 1094 -23.76 -16.79 -26.47
N SER A 1095 -23.30 -16.29 -27.61
CA SER A 1095 -22.48 -17.04 -28.57
C SER A 1095 -21.15 -16.34 -28.86
N THR A 1096 -20.10 -17.13 -29.00
CA THR A 1096 -18.76 -16.69 -29.37
C THR A 1096 -18.35 -17.41 -30.65
N GLY A 1097 -17.94 -16.67 -31.68
CA GLY A 1097 -17.46 -17.26 -32.93
C GLY A 1097 -16.17 -18.06 -32.72
N GLU A 1098 -15.99 -19.14 -33.48
CA GLU A 1098 -14.85 -20.10 -33.36
C GLU A 1098 -13.46 -19.45 -33.51
N ASN A 1099 -13.38 -18.25 -34.09
CA ASN A 1099 -12.13 -17.52 -34.35
C ASN A 1099 -11.73 -16.52 -33.24
N ILE A 1100 -12.36 -16.60 -32.05
CA ILE A 1100 -12.04 -15.76 -30.89
C ILE A 1100 -11.54 -16.63 -29.75
N ASP A 1101 -10.31 -16.38 -29.30
CA ASP A 1101 -9.84 -16.91 -28.03
C ASP A 1101 -10.33 -16.00 -26.89
N ALA A 1102 -11.33 -16.46 -26.14
CA ALA A 1102 -11.93 -15.66 -25.08
C ALA A 1102 -10.99 -15.38 -23.90
N GLU A 1103 -10.01 -16.26 -23.65
CA GLU A 1103 -9.07 -16.12 -22.53
C GLU A 1103 -7.96 -15.10 -22.84
N GLU A 1104 -7.54 -14.98 -24.10
CA GLU A 1104 -6.48 -14.05 -24.51
C GLU A 1104 -6.99 -12.72 -25.07
N THR A 1105 -8.24 -12.66 -25.51
CA THR A 1105 -8.81 -11.45 -26.13
C THR A 1105 -9.10 -10.38 -25.07
N ALA A 1106 -8.41 -9.23 -25.12
CA ALA A 1106 -8.72 -8.11 -24.24
C ALA A 1106 -9.97 -7.35 -24.71
N PHE A 1107 -10.87 -7.05 -23.77
CA PHE A 1107 -12.13 -6.36 -24.02
C PHE A 1107 -12.33 -5.23 -22.99
N PRO A 1108 -12.77 -4.02 -23.41
CA PRO A 1108 -13.00 -2.90 -22.49
C PRO A 1108 -13.96 -3.25 -21.34
N SER A 1109 -13.54 -3.01 -20.10
CA SER A 1109 -14.31 -3.40 -18.92
C SER A 1109 -15.64 -2.63 -18.82
N LEU A 1110 -16.71 -3.33 -18.39
CA LEU A 1110 -18.01 -2.75 -18.03
C LEU A 1110 -18.72 -1.96 -19.17
N MET A 1111 -18.47 -2.32 -20.44
CA MET A 1111 -19.06 -1.64 -21.60
C MET A 1111 -20.36 -2.28 -22.12
N ILE A 1112 -20.53 -3.59 -21.93
CA ILE A 1112 -21.67 -4.35 -22.47
C ILE A 1112 -22.90 -4.22 -21.57
N GLN A 1113 -22.69 -4.18 -20.27
CA GLN A 1113 -23.76 -4.18 -19.27
C GLN A 1113 -24.81 -3.06 -19.49
N PRO A 1114 -24.45 -1.78 -19.70
CA PRO A 1114 -25.45 -0.73 -19.91
C PRO A 1114 -26.32 -0.96 -21.16
N LEU A 1115 -25.77 -1.63 -22.17
CA LEU A 1115 -26.49 -1.94 -23.42
C LEU A 1115 -27.50 -3.08 -23.19
N VAL A 1116 -27.09 -4.11 -22.46
CA VAL A 1116 -27.97 -5.23 -22.07
C VAL A 1116 -29.06 -4.79 -21.09
N GLU A 1117 -28.72 -3.91 -20.13
CA GLU A 1117 -29.69 -3.31 -19.22
C GLU A 1117 -30.80 -2.57 -20.00
N ASN A 1118 -30.41 -1.76 -20.98
CA ASN A 1118 -31.37 -1.07 -21.84
C ASN A 1118 -32.25 -2.03 -22.65
N ALA A 1119 -31.66 -3.09 -23.23
CA ALA A 1119 -32.39 -4.10 -23.99
C ALA A 1119 -33.45 -4.82 -23.15
N ILE A 1120 -33.13 -5.15 -21.90
CA ILE A 1120 -34.08 -5.82 -20.98
C ILE A 1120 -35.18 -4.85 -20.54
N TRP A 1121 -34.82 -3.71 -19.94
CA TRP A 1121 -35.77 -2.83 -19.26
C TRP A 1121 -36.59 -1.96 -20.21
N HIS A 1122 -35.93 -1.37 -21.20
CA HIS A 1122 -36.57 -0.46 -22.15
C HIS A 1122 -37.06 -1.18 -23.42
N GLY A 1123 -36.58 -2.40 -23.67
CA GLY A 1123 -37.04 -3.27 -24.76
C GLY A 1123 -38.01 -4.35 -24.28
N LEU A 1124 -37.48 -5.43 -23.70
CA LEU A 1124 -38.23 -6.66 -23.41
C LEU A 1124 -39.33 -6.52 -22.37
N MET A 1125 -39.12 -5.73 -21.31
CA MET A 1125 -40.11 -5.60 -20.23
C MET A 1125 -41.34 -4.77 -20.62
N GLN A 1126 -41.32 -4.10 -21.77
CA GLN A 1126 -42.44 -3.29 -22.27
C GLN A 1126 -43.37 -4.06 -23.23
N VAL A 1127 -43.04 -5.32 -23.56
CA VAL A 1127 -43.89 -6.22 -24.37
C VAL A 1127 -44.43 -7.37 -23.54
N GLU A 1128 -45.58 -7.92 -23.97
CA GLU A 1128 -46.12 -9.19 -23.48
C GLU A 1128 -45.86 -10.29 -24.52
N GLY A 1129 -45.64 -11.53 -24.09
CA GLY A 1129 -45.33 -12.67 -24.96
C GLY A 1129 -43.88 -13.17 -24.85
N ASP A 1130 -43.36 -13.76 -25.93
CA ASP A 1130 -42.00 -14.34 -26.00
C ASP A 1130 -40.93 -13.24 -25.91
N LYS A 1131 -40.02 -13.35 -24.94
CA LYS A 1131 -38.98 -12.34 -24.63
C LYS A 1131 -37.60 -12.97 -24.76
N LYS A 1132 -36.82 -12.53 -25.74
CA LYS A 1132 -35.52 -13.09 -26.10
C LYS A 1132 -34.47 -12.01 -26.29
N ILE A 1133 -33.29 -12.24 -25.71
CA ILE A 1133 -32.09 -11.45 -25.96
C ILE A 1133 -30.94 -12.35 -26.42
N GLN A 1134 -30.32 -12.00 -27.54
CA GLN A 1134 -29.18 -12.72 -28.09
C GLN A 1134 -27.94 -11.83 -28.08
N ILE A 1135 -26.84 -12.36 -27.57
CA ILE A 1135 -25.57 -11.64 -27.51
C ILE A 1135 -24.51 -12.43 -28.25
N GLY A 1136 -23.97 -11.87 -29.33
CA GLY A 1136 -22.97 -12.51 -30.17
C GLY A 1136 -21.63 -11.80 -30.10
N PHE A 1137 -20.55 -12.57 -30.14
CA PHE A 1137 -19.19 -12.05 -30.30
C PHE A 1137 -18.57 -12.64 -31.56
N ALA A 1138 -18.15 -11.78 -32.47
CA ALA A 1138 -17.53 -12.17 -33.74
C ALA A 1138 -16.26 -11.36 -34.01
N ARG A 1139 -15.25 -12.04 -34.57
CA ARG A 1139 -14.03 -11.41 -35.04
C ARG A 1139 -14.05 -11.35 -36.56
N TYR A 1140 -13.92 -10.13 -37.08
CA TYR A 1140 -13.75 -9.88 -38.51
C TYR A 1140 -12.47 -9.07 -38.71
N HIS A 1141 -11.48 -9.67 -39.38
CA HIS A 1141 -10.15 -9.08 -39.57
C HIS A 1141 -9.49 -8.68 -38.24
N ASN A 1142 -9.17 -7.40 -38.06
CA ASN A 1142 -8.56 -6.84 -36.86
C ASN A 1142 -9.57 -6.20 -35.90
N ARG A 1143 -10.87 -6.52 -36.02
CA ARG A 1143 -11.94 -5.97 -35.18
C ARG A 1143 -12.69 -7.07 -34.44
N ILE A 1144 -13.02 -6.79 -33.19
CA ILE A 1144 -13.99 -7.56 -32.40
C ILE A 1144 -15.31 -6.80 -32.48
N THR A 1145 -16.38 -7.56 -32.66
CA THR A 1145 -17.74 -7.06 -32.76
C THR A 1145 -18.62 -7.79 -31.76
N CYS A 1146 -19.31 -7.04 -30.91
CA CYS A 1146 -20.34 -7.51 -30.00
C CYS A 1146 -21.70 -7.06 -30.54
N THR A 1147 -22.58 -8.03 -30.81
CA THR A 1147 -23.97 -7.81 -31.22
C THR A 1147 -24.88 -8.09 -30.03
N ILE A 1148 -25.83 -7.21 -29.76
CA ILE A 1148 -26.91 -7.43 -28.78
C ILE A 1148 -28.22 -7.21 -29.52
N GLU A 1149 -29.00 -8.27 -29.67
CA GLU A 1149 -30.29 -8.26 -30.35
C GLU A 1149 -31.40 -8.61 -29.36
N ASP A 1150 -32.41 -7.76 -29.25
CA ASP A 1150 -33.63 -8.03 -28.49
C ASP A 1150 -34.86 -8.02 -29.40
N ASN A 1151 -35.92 -8.74 -29.00
CA ASN A 1151 -37.21 -8.76 -29.69
C ASN A 1151 -38.28 -7.86 -29.03
N GLY A 1152 -37.84 -6.81 -28.32
CA GLY A 1152 -38.69 -5.91 -27.55
C GLY A 1152 -39.44 -4.85 -28.39
N ILE A 1153 -39.87 -3.76 -27.74
CA ILE A 1153 -40.69 -2.71 -28.39
C ILE A 1153 -39.99 -1.91 -29.50
N GLY A 1154 -38.66 -1.96 -29.60
CA GLY A 1154 -37.89 -1.08 -30.50
C GLY A 1154 -37.74 0.35 -29.97
N ILE A 1155 -36.74 1.07 -30.48
CA ILE A 1155 -36.31 2.37 -29.96
C ILE A 1155 -37.33 3.47 -30.25
N ARG A 1156 -37.87 3.52 -31.47
CA ARG A 1156 -38.81 4.59 -31.87
C ARG A 1156 -40.09 4.53 -31.04
N GLN A 1157 -40.56 3.33 -30.72
CA GLN A 1157 -41.74 3.14 -29.89
C GLN A 1157 -41.44 3.45 -28.41
N SER A 1158 -40.24 3.09 -27.92
CA SER A 1158 -39.75 3.46 -26.59
C SER A 1158 -39.65 4.98 -26.38
N GLU A 1159 -39.15 5.72 -27.37
CA GLU A 1159 -39.06 7.18 -27.32
C GLU A 1159 -40.42 7.88 -27.39
N LYS A 1160 -41.40 7.33 -28.13
CA LYS A 1160 -42.78 7.83 -28.15
C LYS A 1160 -43.45 7.71 -26.79
N LEU A 1161 -43.27 6.58 -26.09
CA LEU A 1161 -43.79 6.35 -24.74
C LEU A 1161 -43.17 7.30 -23.69
N LYS A 1162 -41.88 7.64 -23.84
CA LYS A 1162 -41.18 8.59 -22.96
C LYS A 1162 -41.70 10.04 -23.08
N LYS A 1163 -42.27 10.44 -24.22
CA LYS A 1163 -42.84 11.80 -24.41
C LYS A 1163 -44.22 11.99 -23.76
N THR A 1164 -44.94 10.91 -23.43
CA THR A 1164 -46.33 10.97 -22.94
C THR A 1164 -46.47 10.93 -21.42
N ASN A 1165 -45.46 10.40 -20.70
CA ASN A 1165 -45.49 10.25 -19.23
C ASN A 1165 -44.24 10.89 -18.56
N LYS A 1166 -44.38 12.13 -18.05
CA LYS A 1166 -43.45 12.87 -17.15
C LYS A 1166 -42.10 13.39 -17.75
N PRO A 1167 -41.44 14.40 -17.12
CA PRO A 1167 -40.43 15.27 -17.77
C PRO A 1167 -39.12 14.53 -18.12
N PRO A 1168 -38.25 15.10 -18.98
CA PRO A 1168 -37.25 14.33 -19.71
C PRO A 1168 -36.10 13.91 -18.80
N HIS A 1169 -36.18 12.71 -18.23
CA HIS A 1169 -34.99 12.06 -17.69
C HIS A 1169 -34.12 11.62 -18.87
N GLN A 1170 -33.09 12.42 -19.15
CA GLN A 1170 -32.06 12.13 -20.14
C GLN A 1170 -31.33 10.85 -19.70
N SER A 1171 -31.20 9.87 -20.60
CA SER A 1171 -30.56 8.57 -20.31
C SER A 1171 -29.06 8.77 -20.03
N MET A 1172 -28.70 8.96 -18.75
CA MET A 1172 -27.30 9.14 -18.32
C MET A 1172 -26.41 7.93 -18.67
N GLY A 1173 -26.97 6.73 -18.84
CA GLY A 1173 -26.24 5.50 -19.16
C GLY A 1173 -25.54 5.51 -20.52
N LEU A 1174 -26.24 5.91 -21.59
CA LEU A 1174 -25.67 6.02 -22.94
C LEU A 1174 -24.70 7.19 -23.06
N GLU A 1175 -24.97 8.33 -22.42
CA GLU A 1175 -24.08 9.49 -22.44
C GLU A 1175 -22.71 9.18 -21.79
N ASN A 1176 -22.73 8.48 -20.65
CA ASN A 1176 -21.51 8.01 -19.99
C ASN A 1176 -20.75 6.99 -20.84
N LEU A 1177 -21.47 6.13 -21.57
CA LEU A 1177 -20.87 5.18 -22.50
C LEU A 1177 -20.16 5.90 -23.66
N TYR A 1178 -20.79 6.92 -24.26
CA TYR A 1178 -20.17 7.73 -25.32
C TYR A 1178 -18.95 8.51 -24.83
N LYS A 1179 -19.01 9.10 -23.62
CA LYS A 1179 -17.84 9.75 -22.99
C LYS A 1179 -16.69 8.76 -22.78
N ARG A 1180 -16.99 7.52 -22.37
CA ARG A 1180 -15.98 6.47 -22.19
C ARG A 1180 -15.40 5.99 -23.51
N ILE A 1181 -16.21 5.83 -24.55
CA ILE A 1181 -15.75 5.51 -25.92
C ILE A 1181 -14.78 6.60 -26.42
N LYS A 1182 -15.12 7.88 -26.19
CA LYS A 1182 -14.26 9.00 -26.56
C LYS A 1182 -12.89 8.92 -25.86
N ILE A 1183 -12.87 8.69 -24.54
CA ILE A 1183 -11.63 8.55 -23.77
C ILE A 1183 -10.81 7.33 -24.25
N LEU A 1184 -11.48 6.20 -24.53
CA LEU A 1184 -10.79 5.00 -25.00
C LEU A 1184 -10.14 5.22 -26.36
N ASN A 1185 -10.81 5.93 -27.27
CA ASN A 1185 -10.27 6.26 -28.59
C ASN A 1185 -9.13 7.28 -28.51
N GLU A 1186 -9.27 8.36 -27.73
CA GLU A 1186 -8.26 9.41 -27.56
C GLU A 1186 -6.99 8.89 -26.87
N LYS A 1187 -7.14 8.04 -25.84
CA LYS A 1187 -6.03 7.60 -25.00
C LYS A 1187 -5.36 6.31 -25.48
N TYR A 1188 -6.11 5.39 -26.08
CA TYR A 1188 -5.61 4.06 -26.44
C TYR A 1188 -5.69 3.74 -27.95
N GLY A 1189 -6.28 4.62 -28.78
CA GLY A 1189 -6.28 4.45 -30.24
C GLY A 1189 -7.08 3.26 -30.76
N ILE A 1190 -8.07 2.76 -30.01
CA ILE A 1190 -8.73 1.46 -30.25
C ILE A 1190 -9.89 1.48 -31.27
N ASP A 1191 -10.22 2.64 -31.85
CA ASP A 1191 -11.33 2.87 -32.81
C ASP A 1191 -12.64 2.16 -32.41
N CYS A 1192 -13.04 2.34 -31.15
CA CYS A 1192 -14.28 1.85 -30.59
C CYS A 1192 -15.48 2.64 -31.14
N ARG A 1193 -16.48 1.93 -31.66
CA ARG A 1193 -17.69 2.46 -32.30
C ARG A 1193 -18.92 1.72 -31.78
N LEU A 1194 -19.97 2.49 -31.49
CA LEU A 1194 -21.28 1.99 -31.09
C LEU A 1194 -22.31 2.41 -32.14
N ALA A 1195 -23.00 1.44 -32.73
CA ALA A 1195 -24.14 1.66 -33.61
C ALA A 1195 -25.38 0.98 -33.01
N VAL A 1196 -26.54 1.61 -33.17
CA VAL A 1196 -27.80 1.14 -32.63
C VAL A 1196 -28.85 1.26 -33.72
N THR A 1197 -29.53 0.16 -34.05
CA THR A 1197 -30.47 0.04 -35.17
C THR A 1197 -31.81 -0.51 -34.67
N ASP A 1198 -32.92 0.03 -35.18
CA ASP A 1198 -34.27 -0.44 -34.91
C ASP A 1198 -34.67 -1.48 -35.98
N LEU A 1199 -35.04 -2.70 -35.57
CA LEU A 1199 -35.25 -3.81 -36.49
C LEU A 1199 -36.51 -3.65 -37.37
N GLN A 1200 -37.46 -2.78 -36.98
CA GLN A 1200 -38.63 -2.45 -37.81
C GLN A 1200 -38.27 -1.67 -39.09
N GLN A 1201 -37.05 -1.15 -39.20
CA GLN A 1201 -36.64 -0.36 -40.35
C GLN A 1201 -36.29 -1.23 -41.58
N ASP A 1202 -35.83 -2.45 -41.36
CA ASP A 1202 -35.37 -3.37 -42.40
C ASP A 1202 -36.41 -4.47 -42.74
N ASP A 1203 -37.36 -4.75 -41.83
CA ASP A 1203 -38.44 -5.74 -42.01
C ASP A 1203 -39.66 -5.36 -41.12
N GLU A 1204 -40.81 -5.03 -41.72
CA GLU A 1204 -42.02 -4.63 -40.99
C GLU A 1204 -42.56 -5.71 -40.04
N ASN A 1205 -42.17 -6.98 -40.23
CA ASN A 1205 -42.57 -8.09 -39.38
C ASN A 1205 -41.63 -8.33 -38.18
N LYS A 1206 -40.47 -7.67 -38.12
CA LYS A 1206 -39.53 -7.77 -36.99
C LYS A 1206 -39.72 -6.63 -36.01
N ARG A 1207 -39.63 -6.92 -34.72
CA ARG A 1207 -39.70 -5.95 -33.63
C ARG A 1207 -38.46 -6.11 -32.76
N GLY A 1208 -37.93 -4.99 -32.25
CA GLY A 1208 -36.80 -4.98 -31.33
C GLY A 1208 -35.62 -4.14 -31.77
N THR A 1209 -34.50 -4.28 -31.08
CA THR A 1209 -33.31 -3.44 -31.27
C THR A 1209 -32.07 -4.29 -31.53
N LEU A 1210 -31.22 -3.85 -32.45
CA LEU A 1210 -29.88 -4.39 -32.66
C LEU A 1210 -28.84 -3.35 -32.27
N VAL A 1211 -27.98 -3.70 -31.32
CA VAL A 1211 -26.83 -2.89 -30.91
C VAL A 1211 -25.55 -3.55 -31.39
N LEU A 1212 -24.68 -2.78 -32.04
CA LEU A 1212 -23.39 -3.21 -32.54
C LEU A 1212 -22.27 -2.39 -31.88
N LEU A 1213 -21.47 -3.03 -31.03
CA LEU A 1213 -20.27 -2.45 -30.45
C LEU A 1213 -19.05 -3.08 -31.11
N SER A 1214 -18.18 -2.28 -31.73
CA SER A 1214 -16.98 -2.78 -32.41
C SER A 1214 -15.73 -1.97 -32.07
N PHE A 1215 -14.58 -2.64 -31.95
CA PHE A 1215 -13.28 -2.00 -31.69
C PHE A 1215 -12.14 -2.87 -32.23
N ASN A 1216 -10.94 -2.30 -32.35
CA ASN A 1216 -9.77 -3.01 -32.84
C ASN A 1216 -9.24 -4.02 -31.80
N ILE A 1217 -8.69 -5.15 -32.25
CA ILE A 1217 -8.12 -6.18 -31.37
C ILE A 1217 -6.93 -5.60 -30.62
N ILE A 1218 -6.89 -5.90 -29.33
CA ILE A 1218 -5.79 -5.58 -28.43
C ILE A 1218 -5.35 -6.93 -27.86
N CYS A 1219 -4.17 -7.40 -28.25
CA CYS A 1219 -3.60 -8.60 -27.63
C CYS A 1219 -3.02 -8.21 -26.26
N LYS A 1220 -3.37 -8.97 -25.22
CA LYS A 1220 -2.89 -8.74 -23.86
C LYS A 1220 -1.55 -9.42 -23.61
#